data_AF-A0A938MG64-F1
#
_entry.id   AF-A0A938MG64-F1
#
_cell.length_a   1.000
_cell.length_b   1.000
_cell.length_c   1.000
_cell.angle_alpha   90.00
_cell.angle_beta   90.00
_cell.angle_gamma   90.00
#
_symmetry.space_group_name_H-M   'P 1'
#
loop_
_entity.id
_entity.type
_entity.pdbx_description
1 polymer ?
#
loop_
_entity_poly.entity_id
_entity_poly.type
_entity_poly.pdbx_seq_one_letter_code
_entity_poly.pdbx_strand_id
1 'polypeptide(L)'
;MQAASVLDDFKKSPTAPAALQLAKDGLADPSAVKLALMLPEPASALMAWALYQYPNPAAREELERMLRSPNQVAGYWAARALGRIGDPASIPALAAQLPDKGNEFWEISGGGPNARRRLYYFKHVQKKGQREAQRVSVEAPRDMPNIRVAYAALEALGRIGGEEATKILRRELQRDHYLIRYGAARALGQMAQKPVSSIGTGFSAALAEMAEKDPVLIVRQAAQEALSRIQGNARPEASAPPQLPPAIVFIKAKERTESNLGFRDSYPYPKVPWYAWGENLYSLTPPQPDGLLKNLTNLTEGAVQGPEVSYDGQRILFAMRKSFKTDGFHIYEMNVDGTGLRQLTSGNCNDVDPCYLPDGRIAFCSDRTGYLEFYHQERSRALYTMDADGRNVQQITFNPNSEFEPLVLGDGRILYGSYRFYGWDGGPTAVLQDERRGISRIETVLRTVMPDGTQDQLYYGSMRGGFYSTLRPLPYANQFQSTDWPRTRDMVGVSVSFPRVLPDGRFICVTPSGVTVVDPSMSPVDCEMPVYPEILNLAGGEEVYIHNFDDQNPIGRLTAPYPIGGDWVILSHAPWYDLRWNGYGLCLLNLKTREMRLVYDDPDLSDVDAIPVMPRPRPRVIPVPPTPPKTDTGFVLCQSVFNTDLPFDRSKVVAVRVLEAVQVGMSMNGNLGFQTRILGEAPLASDGSFFIEVPADTPFRFALVDMQGTPHAHETDFLYVRPGERKGCMGCHEPKGSSNVNFKGEALRRPPYRALRKPGDLIYGGILNRSYNYIVRE
;
A
#
# COMPACT_ATOMS: atom_id res chain seq x y z
N MET A 1 34.14 -4.14 34.83
CA MET A 1 34.64 -2.88 34.26
C MET A 1 34.07 -2.61 32.87
N GLN A 2 34.07 -3.58 31.95
CA GLN A 2 33.58 -3.38 30.58
C GLN A 2 32.08 -3.05 30.50
N ALA A 3 31.20 -3.79 31.18
CA ALA A 3 29.75 -3.51 31.20
C ALA A 3 29.38 -2.15 31.84
N ALA A 4 30.12 -1.70 32.84
CA ALA A 4 29.91 -0.38 33.46
C ALA A 4 30.26 0.76 32.49
N SER A 5 31.35 0.61 31.72
CA SER A 5 31.71 1.56 30.66
C SER A 5 30.65 1.61 29.56
N VAL A 6 30.17 0.45 29.09
CA VAL A 6 29.13 0.38 28.05
C VAL A 6 27.82 1.01 28.54
N LEU A 7 27.44 0.79 29.80
CA LEU A 7 26.24 1.40 30.38
C LEU A 7 26.37 2.92 30.47
N ASP A 8 27.53 3.44 30.86
CA ASP A 8 27.75 4.89 30.95
C ASP A 8 27.78 5.55 29.57
N ASP A 9 28.28 4.86 28.55
CA ASP A 9 28.18 5.33 27.16
C ASP A 9 26.74 5.26 26.66
N PHE A 10 26.02 4.18 26.96
CA PHE A 10 24.61 4.02 26.61
C PHE A 10 23.72 5.09 27.25
N LYS A 11 23.99 5.50 28.50
CA LYS A 11 23.29 6.61 29.16
C LYS A 11 23.46 7.94 28.42
N LYS A 12 24.65 8.18 27.85
CA LYS A 12 24.97 9.42 27.12
C LYS A 12 24.43 9.40 25.70
N SER A 13 24.53 8.26 25.03
CA SER A 13 24.13 8.07 23.64
C SER A 13 23.55 6.65 23.46
N PRO A 14 22.23 6.49 23.66
CA PRO A 14 21.58 5.20 23.49
C PRO A 14 21.62 4.77 22.02
N THR A 15 22.22 3.62 21.72
CA THR A 15 22.27 3.05 20.36
C THR A 15 21.88 1.58 20.38
N ALA A 16 21.35 1.07 19.26
CA ALA A 16 21.00 -0.34 19.13
C ALA A 16 22.20 -1.30 19.34
N PRO A 17 23.41 -1.05 18.79
CA PRO A 17 24.58 -1.87 19.09
C PRO A 17 24.93 -1.92 20.58
N ALA A 18 24.89 -0.77 21.27
CA ALA A 18 25.18 -0.70 22.70
C ALA A 18 24.10 -1.44 23.53
N ALA A 19 22.83 -1.33 23.18
CA ALA A 19 21.76 -2.09 23.84
C ALA A 19 21.93 -3.61 23.66
N LEU A 20 22.25 -4.08 22.45
CA LEU A 20 22.55 -5.49 22.19
C LEU A 20 23.77 -5.97 22.99
N GLN A 21 24.80 -5.15 23.11
CA GLN A 21 25.98 -5.46 23.92
C GLN A 21 25.62 -5.57 25.40
N LEU A 22 24.86 -4.62 25.95
CA LEU A 22 24.37 -4.67 27.32
C LEU A 22 23.49 -5.89 27.59
N ALA A 23 22.64 -6.29 26.65
CA ALA A 23 21.78 -7.46 26.82
C ALA A 23 22.60 -8.76 26.85
N LYS A 24 23.65 -8.87 26.02
CA LYS A 24 24.61 -9.99 26.05
C LYS A 24 25.42 -10.02 27.35
N ASP A 25 25.99 -8.89 27.74
CA ASP A 25 26.82 -8.76 28.95
C ASP A 25 26.00 -8.94 30.23
N GLY A 26 24.71 -8.59 30.17
CA GLY A 26 23.75 -8.69 31.26
C GLY A 26 23.52 -10.11 31.78
N LEU A 27 23.91 -11.14 31.03
CA LEU A 27 23.93 -12.53 31.51
C LEU A 27 24.92 -12.70 32.68
N ALA A 28 25.98 -11.89 32.73
CA ALA A 28 26.98 -11.89 33.81
C ALA A 28 26.73 -10.77 34.85
N ASP A 29 26.16 -9.64 34.44
CA ASP A 29 25.80 -8.53 35.35
C ASP A 29 24.37 -8.01 35.11
N PRO A 30 23.37 -8.59 35.79
CA PRO A 30 21.98 -8.16 35.66
C PRO A 30 21.71 -6.71 36.08
N SER A 31 22.56 -6.09 36.90
CA SER A 31 22.30 -4.75 37.45
C SER A 31 22.33 -3.68 36.35
N ALA A 32 23.26 -3.82 35.39
CA ALA A 32 23.37 -2.91 34.26
C ALA A 32 22.13 -2.94 33.36
N VAL A 33 21.57 -4.13 33.13
CA VAL A 33 20.32 -4.34 32.38
C VAL A 33 19.15 -3.64 33.05
N LYS A 34 19.00 -3.83 34.37
CA LYS A 34 17.91 -3.20 35.13
C LYS A 34 17.99 -1.68 35.09
N LEU A 35 19.20 -1.13 35.26
CA LEU A 35 19.43 0.31 35.17
C LEU A 35 19.12 0.84 33.77
N ALA A 36 19.52 0.13 32.71
CA ALA A 36 19.25 0.51 31.33
C ALA A 36 17.74 0.55 31.01
N LEU A 37 16.95 -0.37 31.55
CA LEU A 37 15.48 -0.37 31.41
C LEU A 37 14.78 0.78 32.13
N MET A 38 15.44 1.41 33.11
CA MET A 38 14.91 2.56 33.85
C MET A 38 15.33 3.91 33.25
N LEU A 39 16.14 3.91 32.18
CA LEU A 39 16.55 5.14 31.50
C LEU A 39 15.38 5.75 30.70
N PRO A 40 15.38 7.07 30.47
CA PRO A 40 14.40 7.70 29.59
C PRO A 40 14.44 7.14 28.17
N GLU A 41 13.32 7.28 27.46
CA GLU A 41 13.21 6.95 26.05
C GLU A 41 14.24 7.76 25.21
N PRO A 42 14.81 7.17 24.15
CA PRO A 42 14.51 5.84 23.57
C PRO A 42 15.29 4.67 24.21
N ALA A 43 16.08 4.91 25.27
CA ALA A 43 17.01 3.91 25.81
C ALA A 43 16.30 2.67 26.40
N SER A 44 15.23 2.87 27.15
CA SER A 44 14.39 1.80 27.72
C SER A 44 13.79 0.92 26.62
N ALA A 45 13.19 1.49 25.58
CA ALA A 45 12.65 0.73 24.44
C ALA A 45 13.74 -0.06 23.70
N LEU A 46 14.91 0.55 23.49
CA LEU A 46 16.07 -0.10 22.88
C LEU A 46 16.53 -1.30 23.70
N MET A 47 16.56 -1.14 25.02
CA MET A 47 16.94 -2.21 25.94
C MET A 47 15.91 -3.34 25.96
N ALA A 48 14.61 -3.04 25.98
CA ALA A 48 13.56 -4.05 25.89
C ALA A 48 13.63 -4.84 24.56
N TRP A 49 13.89 -4.16 23.45
CA TRP A 49 14.14 -4.81 22.15
C TRP A 49 15.40 -5.70 22.19
N ALA A 50 16.49 -5.22 22.78
CA ALA A 50 17.71 -6.01 22.91
C ALA A 50 17.50 -7.28 23.77
N LEU A 51 16.68 -7.20 24.82
CA LEU A 51 16.29 -8.35 25.65
C LEU A 51 15.34 -9.32 24.96
N TYR A 52 14.56 -8.88 23.97
CA TYR A 52 13.84 -9.81 23.11
C TYR A 52 14.82 -10.70 22.31
N GLN A 53 15.92 -10.11 21.82
CA GLN A 53 16.96 -10.82 21.08
C GLN A 53 17.79 -11.71 22.01
N TYR A 54 18.20 -11.19 23.16
CA TYR A 54 19.01 -11.86 24.19
C TYR A 54 18.27 -11.86 25.55
N PRO A 55 17.37 -12.84 25.79
CA PRO A 55 16.53 -12.87 26.99
C PRO A 55 17.32 -12.99 28.28
N ASN A 56 16.91 -12.23 29.30
CA ASN A 56 17.51 -12.25 30.63
C ASN A 56 16.40 -12.35 31.70
N PRO A 57 16.25 -13.50 32.40
CA PRO A 57 15.22 -13.69 33.42
C PRO A 57 15.27 -12.67 34.56
N ALA A 58 16.46 -12.14 34.89
CA ALA A 58 16.60 -11.17 35.96
C ALA A 58 15.91 -9.82 35.67
N ALA A 59 15.61 -9.53 34.40
CA ALA A 59 14.95 -8.30 33.96
C ALA A 59 13.40 -8.38 33.99
N ARG A 60 12.83 -9.51 34.45
CA ARG A 60 11.38 -9.78 34.39
C ARG A 60 10.55 -8.66 35.00
N GLU A 61 10.85 -8.27 36.24
CA GLU A 61 10.06 -7.27 36.98
C GLU A 61 10.14 -5.87 36.35
N GLU A 62 11.31 -5.49 35.81
CA GLU A 62 11.48 -4.27 35.04
C GLU A 62 10.62 -4.29 33.76
N LEU A 63 10.64 -5.40 33.02
CA LEU A 63 9.85 -5.56 31.79
C LEU A 63 8.34 -5.57 32.06
N GLU A 64 7.89 -6.19 33.16
CA GLU A 64 6.48 -6.18 33.59
C GLU A 64 6.00 -4.75 33.89
N ARG A 65 6.84 -3.93 34.53
CA ARG A 65 6.53 -2.50 34.75
C ARG A 65 6.42 -1.73 33.44
N MET A 66 7.26 -2.06 32.44
CA MET A 66 7.25 -1.40 31.13
C MET A 66 6.00 -1.70 30.29
N LEU A 67 5.23 -2.76 30.59
CA LEU A 67 3.97 -3.03 29.88
C LEU A 67 2.98 -1.86 29.94
N ARG A 68 3.06 -1.02 30.97
CA ARG A 68 2.23 0.19 31.15
C ARG A 68 2.92 1.47 30.72
N SER A 69 4.03 1.38 29.98
CA SER A 69 4.75 2.56 29.49
C SER A 69 3.86 3.43 28.60
N PRO A 70 3.90 4.77 28.73
CA PRO A 70 3.25 5.66 27.78
C PRO A 70 3.90 5.60 26.39
N ASN A 71 5.12 5.05 26.27
CA ASN A 71 5.71 4.67 24.98
C ASN A 71 5.23 3.26 24.60
N GLN A 72 4.37 3.19 23.58
CA GLN A 72 3.82 1.93 23.08
C GLN A 72 4.88 0.98 22.51
N VAL A 73 6.01 1.49 22.00
CA VAL A 73 7.12 0.67 21.49
C VAL A 73 7.86 -0.02 22.63
N ALA A 74 8.09 0.70 23.73
CA ALA A 74 8.69 0.14 24.94
C ALA A 74 7.84 -1.00 25.51
N GLY A 75 6.53 -0.77 25.66
CA GLY A 75 5.60 -1.80 26.13
C GLY A 75 5.49 -3.00 25.18
N TYR A 76 5.50 -2.75 23.86
CA TYR A 76 5.45 -3.80 22.84
C TYR A 76 6.65 -4.73 22.95
N TRP A 77 7.87 -4.16 22.98
CA TRP A 77 9.09 -4.97 23.10
C TRP A 77 9.21 -5.64 24.46
N ALA A 78 8.74 -4.99 25.54
CA ALA A 78 8.72 -5.60 26.86
C ALA A 78 7.86 -6.86 26.91
N ALA A 79 6.64 -6.82 26.37
CA ALA A 79 5.75 -7.98 26.28
C ALA A 79 6.41 -9.13 25.51
N ARG A 80 7.01 -8.84 24.34
CA ARG A 80 7.67 -9.88 23.54
C ARG A 80 8.92 -10.46 24.22
N ALA A 81 9.68 -9.63 24.94
CA ALA A 81 10.83 -10.08 25.73
C ALA A 81 10.40 -11.00 26.87
N LEU A 82 9.32 -10.67 27.60
CA LEU A 82 8.73 -11.57 28.61
C LEU A 82 8.32 -12.92 28.02
N GLY A 83 7.70 -12.91 26.83
CA GLY A 83 7.38 -14.14 26.10
C GLY A 83 8.60 -14.99 25.73
N ARG A 84 9.76 -14.37 25.46
CA ARG A 84 11.04 -15.06 25.20
C ARG A 84 11.70 -15.58 26.47
N ILE A 85 11.58 -14.85 27.58
CA ILE A 85 12.02 -15.31 28.91
C ILE A 85 11.24 -16.56 29.30
N GLY A 86 9.93 -16.59 29.03
CA GLY A 86 9.12 -17.79 29.19
C GLY A 86 8.71 -18.11 30.64
N ASP A 87 8.86 -17.16 31.58
CA ASP A 87 8.50 -17.35 32.99
C ASP A 87 6.96 -17.25 33.19
N PRO A 88 6.29 -18.31 33.69
CA PRO A 88 4.86 -18.29 33.99
C PRO A 88 4.42 -17.19 34.97
N ALA A 89 5.34 -16.69 35.81
CA ALA A 89 5.04 -15.60 36.76
C ALA A 89 4.64 -14.29 36.06
N SER A 90 4.97 -14.12 34.77
CA SER A 90 4.58 -12.94 33.99
C SER A 90 3.18 -13.03 33.37
N ILE A 91 2.52 -14.21 33.42
CA ILE A 91 1.15 -14.39 32.89
C ILE A 91 0.17 -13.36 33.46
N PRO A 92 0.11 -13.08 34.77
CA PRO A 92 -0.80 -12.06 35.32
C PRO A 92 -0.56 -10.66 34.77
N ALA A 93 0.71 -10.25 34.61
CA ALA A 93 1.07 -8.94 34.09
C ALA A 93 0.70 -8.77 32.61
N LEU A 94 0.88 -9.84 31.82
CA LEU A 94 0.47 -9.90 30.41
C LEU A 94 -1.07 -9.93 30.27
N ALA A 95 -1.76 -10.71 31.10
CA ALA A 95 -3.22 -10.79 31.14
C ALA A 95 -3.87 -9.44 31.48
N ALA A 96 -3.21 -8.63 32.33
CA ALA A 96 -3.67 -7.29 32.67
C ALA A 96 -3.69 -6.32 31.47
N GLN A 97 -3.05 -6.67 30.34
CA GLN A 97 -3.14 -5.90 29.10
C GLN A 97 -4.38 -6.25 28.26
N LEU A 98 -5.22 -7.19 28.72
CA LEU A 98 -6.42 -7.70 28.03
C LEU A 98 -7.66 -7.46 28.91
N PRO A 99 -8.22 -6.24 28.90
CA PRO A 99 -9.19 -5.77 29.88
C PRO A 99 -10.57 -6.40 29.62
N ASP A 100 -11.40 -6.68 30.62
CA ASP A 100 -12.58 -7.56 30.47
C ASP A 100 -13.70 -7.02 29.55
N LYS A 101 -13.73 -5.72 29.19
CA LYS A 101 -14.77 -5.16 28.30
C LYS A 101 -14.22 -4.81 26.91
N GLY A 102 -15.08 -4.85 25.90
CA GLY A 102 -14.73 -4.52 24.50
C GLY A 102 -14.53 -3.01 24.30
N ASN A 103 -13.57 -2.65 23.43
CA ASN A 103 -13.19 -1.27 23.04
C ASN A 103 -12.37 -0.47 24.07
N GLU A 104 -11.61 -1.13 24.94
CA GLU A 104 -10.83 -0.49 26.02
C GLU A 104 -9.33 -0.32 25.72
N PHE A 105 -8.92 -0.17 24.46
CA PHE A 105 -7.51 0.06 24.12
C PHE A 105 -7.22 1.51 23.69
N TRP A 106 -6.00 1.99 23.95
CA TRP A 106 -5.48 3.22 23.34
C TRP A 106 -4.36 2.91 22.36
N GLU A 107 -4.08 3.86 21.48
CA GLU A 107 -2.86 3.93 20.67
C GLU A 107 -2.50 5.41 20.45
N ILE A 108 -1.25 5.67 20.11
CA ILE A 108 -0.83 6.99 19.62
C ILE A 108 -0.60 6.88 18.11
N SER A 109 -1.07 7.89 17.38
CA SER A 109 -0.81 8.04 15.94
C SER A 109 -0.38 9.46 15.60
N GLY A 110 0.74 9.62 14.89
CA GLY A 110 1.20 10.90 14.32
C GLY A 110 2.67 11.18 14.58
N GLY A 111 3.39 11.69 13.56
CA GLY A 111 4.84 11.88 13.62
C GLY A 111 5.30 13.34 13.52
N GLY A 112 6.35 13.68 14.26
CA GLY A 112 7.06 14.97 14.23
C GLY A 112 6.91 15.83 15.52
N PRO A 113 7.80 16.83 15.74
CA PRO A 113 7.79 17.69 16.93
C PRO A 113 6.53 18.58 17.06
N ASN A 114 5.78 18.76 15.97
CA ASN A 114 4.47 19.43 15.94
C ASN A 114 3.28 18.45 15.87
N ALA A 115 3.53 17.14 15.90
CA ALA A 115 2.47 16.16 16.04
C ALA A 115 1.85 16.33 17.42
N ARG A 116 0.70 17.01 17.45
CA ARG A 116 -0.21 16.96 18.60
C ARG A 116 -0.30 15.49 19.00
N ARG A 117 0.10 15.13 20.22
CA ARG A 117 -0.04 13.77 20.77
C ARG A 117 -1.53 13.41 20.68
N ARG A 118 -1.92 12.71 19.62
CA ARG A 118 -3.33 12.40 19.32
C ARG A 118 -3.64 11.08 20.00
N LEU A 119 -4.48 11.14 21.01
CA LEU A 119 -5.07 9.98 21.65
C LEU A 119 -6.40 9.66 21.01
N TYR A 120 -6.57 8.40 20.60
CA TYR A 120 -7.85 7.89 20.17
C TYR A 120 -8.44 7.05 21.29
N TYR A 121 -9.53 7.55 21.86
CA TYR A 121 -10.36 6.81 22.79
C TYR A 121 -11.43 6.06 22.00
N PHE A 122 -11.46 4.74 22.07
CA PHE A 122 -12.61 3.96 21.61
C PHE A 122 -13.73 3.97 22.67
N LYS A 123 -14.12 5.14 23.20
CA LYS A 123 -15.23 5.22 24.16
C LYS A 123 -16.55 5.44 23.42
N HIS A 124 -17.43 4.43 23.42
CA HIS A 124 -18.80 4.61 22.97
C HIS A 124 -19.56 5.49 23.97
N VAL A 125 -19.75 6.77 23.65
CA VAL A 125 -20.70 7.61 24.36
C VAL A 125 -21.97 7.68 23.52
N GLN A 126 -23.00 6.92 23.89
CA GLN A 126 -24.35 7.18 23.40
C GLN A 126 -24.84 8.48 24.05
N LYS A 127 -24.77 9.59 23.32
CA LYS A 127 -25.58 10.77 23.64
C LYS A 127 -26.49 11.07 22.47
N LYS A 128 -27.80 11.00 22.71
CA LYS A 128 -28.88 11.48 21.82
C LYS A 128 -28.78 11.01 20.35
N GLY A 129 -28.65 9.69 20.14
CA GLY A 129 -28.84 9.12 18.79
C GLY A 129 -27.76 9.44 17.75
N GLN A 130 -26.68 10.13 18.12
CA GLN A 130 -25.52 10.35 17.26
C GLN A 130 -24.27 9.71 17.86
N ARG A 131 -23.50 9.01 17.01
CA ARG A 131 -22.26 8.33 17.36
C ARG A 131 -21.09 9.27 17.06
N GLU A 132 -20.54 9.95 18.07
CA GLU A 132 -19.35 10.79 17.90
C GLU A 132 -18.12 10.18 18.60
N ALA A 133 -17.00 10.14 17.87
CA ALA A 133 -15.67 9.94 18.45
C ALA A 133 -15.13 11.31 18.89
N GLN A 134 -14.81 11.50 20.18
CA GLN A 134 -14.20 12.74 20.64
C GLN A 134 -12.69 12.72 20.44
N ARG A 135 -12.17 13.74 19.72
CA ARG A 135 -10.74 14.07 19.68
C ARG A 135 -10.36 14.74 21.00
N VAL A 136 -9.51 14.12 21.80
CA VAL A 136 -9.03 14.73 23.06
C VAL A 136 -7.51 14.73 23.08
N SER A 137 -6.92 15.90 23.34
CA SER A 137 -5.49 16.05 23.62
C SER A 137 -5.24 15.68 25.08
N VAL A 138 -4.69 14.50 25.37
CA VAL A 138 -4.36 14.06 26.73
C VAL A 138 -3.04 13.27 26.73
N GLU A 139 -2.46 13.02 27.91
CA GLU A 139 -1.46 11.98 28.15
C GLU A 139 -2.07 10.57 28.03
N ALA A 140 -1.25 9.54 27.76
CA ALA A 140 -1.70 8.15 27.72
C ALA A 140 -2.46 7.78 29.02
N PRO A 141 -3.68 7.20 28.95
CA PRO A 141 -4.47 6.89 30.13
C PRO A 141 -3.76 5.80 30.94
N ARG A 142 -3.50 6.07 32.23
CA ARG A 142 -2.76 5.16 33.11
C ARG A 142 -3.44 3.80 33.32
N ASP A 143 -4.77 3.75 33.20
CA ASP A 143 -5.58 2.56 33.50
C ASP A 143 -6.12 1.84 32.26
N MET A 144 -5.72 2.27 31.06
CA MET A 144 -6.16 1.70 29.80
C MET A 144 -4.95 1.04 29.11
N PRO A 145 -5.04 -0.22 28.66
CA PRO A 145 -3.94 -0.86 27.94
C PRO A 145 -3.81 -0.36 26.51
N ASN A 146 -2.59 -0.44 25.97
CA ASN A 146 -2.33 -0.11 24.57
C ASN A 146 -2.62 -1.31 23.67
N ILE A 147 -3.24 -1.10 22.50
CA ILE A 147 -3.63 -2.20 21.59
C ILE A 147 -2.44 -2.99 21.03
N ARG A 148 -1.31 -2.32 20.73
CA ARG A 148 -0.09 -2.98 20.23
C ARG A 148 0.54 -3.83 21.33
N VAL A 149 0.56 -3.31 22.56
CA VAL A 149 1.05 -4.03 23.75
C VAL A 149 0.15 -5.24 24.05
N ALA A 150 -1.17 -5.09 23.94
CA ALA A 150 -2.12 -6.18 24.12
C ALA A 150 -1.91 -7.29 23.09
N TYR A 151 -1.71 -6.95 21.81
CA TYR A 151 -1.34 -7.93 20.77
C TYR A 151 -0.02 -8.65 21.11
N ALA A 152 1.02 -7.90 21.49
CA ALA A 152 2.30 -8.48 21.89
C ALA A 152 2.18 -9.37 23.14
N ALA A 153 1.27 -9.04 24.06
CA ALA A 153 0.98 -9.86 25.23
C ALA A 153 0.32 -11.20 24.86
N LEU A 154 -0.56 -11.23 23.85
CA LEU A 154 -1.12 -12.49 23.32
C LEU A 154 -0.02 -13.39 22.75
N GLU A 155 0.89 -12.84 21.93
CA GLU A 155 2.05 -13.59 21.43
C GLU A 155 2.92 -14.12 22.57
N ALA A 156 3.15 -13.30 23.61
CA ALA A 156 3.93 -13.69 24.77
C ALA A 156 3.27 -14.82 25.56
N LEU A 157 1.95 -14.77 25.77
CA LEU A 157 1.17 -15.83 26.40
C LEU A 157 1.26 -17.14 25.61
N GLY A 158 1.18 -17.09 24.28
CA GLY A 158 1.38 -18.28 23.43
C GLY A 158 2.78 -18.87 23.55
N ARG A 159 3.80 -18.01 23.66
CA ARG A 159 5.20 -18.44 23.86
C ARG A 159 5.47 -18.99 25.26
N ILE A 160 4.85 -18.47 26.31
CA ILE A 160 4.96 -19.02 27.67
C ILE A 160 4.20 -20.35 27.73
N GLY A 161 2.93 -20.34 27.34
CA GLY A 161 2.04 -21.50 27.40
C GLY A 161 1.53 -21.82 28.81
N GLY A 162 1.02 -23.03 29.00
CA GLY A 162 0.40 -23.46 30.26
C GLY A 162 -1.12 -23.26 30.31
N GLU A 163 -1.74 -23.79 31.36
CA GLU A 163 -3.21 -23.84 31.50
C GLU A 163 -3.83 -22.44 31.63
N GLU A 164 -3.25 -21.58 32.47
CA GLU A 164 -3.74 -20.20 32.65
C GLU A 164 -3.63 -19.37 31.37
N ALA A 165 -2.49 -19.46 30.65
CA ALA A 165 -2.33 -18.80 29.36
C ALA A 165 -3.38 -19.32 28.34
N THR A 166 -3.61 -20.63 28.29
CA THR A 166 -4.63 -21.24 27.43
C THR A 166 -6.02 -20.70 27.73
N LYS A 167 -6.38 -20.59 29.02
CA LYS A 167 -7.66 -20.05 29.47
C LYS A 167 -7.88 -18.60 29.04
N ILE A 168 -6.85 -17.76 29.18
CA ILE A 168 -6.87 -16.37 28.72
C ILE A 168 -7.04 -16.33 27.20
N LEU A 169 -6.19 -17.02 26.44
CA LEU A 169 -6.25 -17.00 24.98
C LEU A 169 -7.60 -17.49 24.44
N ARG A 170 -8.20 -18.52 25.06
CA ARG A 170 -9.54 -19.00 24.71
C ARG A 170 -10.63 -17.94 24.93
N ARG A 171 -10.57 -17.18 26.03
CA ARG A 171 -11.48 -16.05 26.27
C ARG A 171 -11.34 -15.01 25.16
N GLU A 172 -10.10 -14.74 24.73
CA GLU A 172 -9.81 -13.70 23.73
C GLU A 172 -10.23 -14.05 22.29
N LEU A 173 -10.45 -15.34 21.97
CA LEU A 173 -11.02 -15.74 20.67
C LEU A 173 -12.42 -15.17 20.42
N GLN A 174 -13.18 -14.83 21.46
CA GLN A 174 -14.56 -14.36 21.35
C GLN A 174 -14.68 -12.82 21.42
N ARG A 175 -13.56 -12.10 21.28
CA ARG A 175 -13.55 -10.63 21.36
C ARG A 175 -14.10 -9.96 20.12
N ASP A 176 -14.71 -8.80 20.28
CA ASP A 176 -15.14 -7.96 19.16
C ASP A 176 -13.95 -7.45 18.32
N HIS A 177 -12.81 -7.18 18.96
CA HIS A 177 -11.64 -6.62 18.29
C HIS A 177 -10.87 -7.70 17.52
N TYR A 178 -10.82 -7.57 16.18
CA TYR A 178 -10.21 -8.58 15.31
C TYR A 178 -8.73 -8.84 15.65
N LEU A 179 -7.94 -7.82 16.00
CA LEU A 179 -6.51 -7.99 16.27
C LEU A 179 -6.29 -8.88 17.50
N ILE A 180 -7.20 -8.83 18.46
CA ILE A 180 -7.17 -9.67 19.66
C ILE A 180 -7.54 -11.11 19.30
N ARG A 181 -8.60 -11.33 18.49
CA ARG A 181 -8.93 -12.67 17.97
C ARG A 181 -7.79 -13.26 17.14
N TYR A 182 -7.22 -12.47 16.25
CA TYR A 182 -6.07 -12.82 15.40
C TYR A 182 -4.86 -13.22 16.25
N GLY A 183 -4.47 -12.38 17.22
CA GLY A 183 -3.36 -12.67 18.13
C GLY A 183 -3.61 -13.92 18.97
N ALA A 184 -4.83 -14.10 19.48
CA ALA A 184 -5.22 -15.26 20.27
C ALA A 184 -5.16 -16.56 19.46
N ALA A 185 -5.69 -16.56 18.23
CA ALA A 185 -5.62 -17.71 17.33
C ALA A 185 -4.17 -18.12 17.02
N ARG A 186 -3.31 -17.15 16.67
CA ARG A 186 -1.88 -17.41 16.44
C ARG A 186 -1.18 -17.94 17.68
N ALA A 187 -1.43 -17.35 18.84
CA ALA A 187 -0.82 -17.76 20.10
C ALA A 187 -1.19 -19.22 20.46
N LEU A 188 -2.46 -19.61 20.28
CA LEU A 188 -2.90 -21.00 20.47
C LEU A 188 -2.23 -21.95 19.47
N GLY A 189 -2.09 -21.55 18.21
CA GLY A 189 -1.37 -22.32 17.19
C GLY A 189 0.11 -22.54 17.53
N GLN A 190 0.77 -21.55 18.12
CA GLN A 190 2.17 -21.68 18.57
C GLN A 190 2.32 -22.67 19.73
N MET A 191 1.36 -22.70 20.67
CA MET A 191 1.40 -23.62 21.81
C MET A 191 1.35 -25.08 21.38
N ALA A 192 0.66 -25.41 20.30
CA ALA A 192 0.53 -26.77 19.78
C ALA A 192 1.86 -27.45 19.41
N GLN A 193 2.95 -26.69 19.27
CA GLN A 193 4.29 -27.21 19.00
C GLN A 193 5.04 -27.67 20.26
N LYS A 194 4.47 -27.46 21.45
CA LYS A 194 5.02 -27.91 22.73
C LYS A 194 4.46 -29.30 23.10
N PRO A 195 5.20 -30.15 23.82
CA PRO A 195 4.78 -31.51 24.16
C PRO A 195 3.36 -31.55 24.76
N VAL A 196 2.55 -32.44 24.18
CA VAL A 196 1.08 -32.48 24.08
C VAL A 196 0.30 -32.57 25.41
N SER A 197 0.94 -32.56 26.57
CA SER A 197 0.28 -32.94 27.84
C SER A 197 -0.60 -31.86 28.50
N SER A 198 -0.67 -30.62 28.00
CA SER A 198 -1.40 -29.53 28.69
C SER A 198 -2.44 -28.79 27.85
N ILE A 199 -2.74 -29.25 26.65
CA ILE A 199 -3.60 -28.54 25.71
C ILE A 199 -4.98 -29.22 25.69
N GLY A 200 -5.88 -28.73 26.55
CA GLY A 200 -7.24 -29.29 26.67
C GLY A 200 -8.00 -29.26 25.34
N THR A 201 -8.76 -30.31 25.04
CA THR A 201 -9.45 -30.55 23.75
C THR A 201 -10.58 -29.57 23.39
N GLY A 202 -10.83 -28.54 24.21
CA GLY A 202 -12.03 -27.71 24.15
C GLY A 202 -12.00 -26.47 23.24
N PHE A 203 -10.89 -26.16 22.57
CA PHE A 203 -10.78 -24.94 21.75
C PHE A 203 -10.66 -25.18 20.23
N SER A 204 -10.47 -26.42 19.77
CA SER A 204 -10.49 -26.76 18.34
C SER A 204 -11.85 -26.44 17.70
N ALA A 205 -12.96 -26.59 18.42
CA ALA A 205 -14.28 -26.20 17.92
C ALA A 205 -14.41 -24.68 17.69
N ALA A 206 -13.91 -23.87 18.64
CA ALA A 206 -13.94 -22.41 18.52
C ALA A 206 -13.06 -21.91 17.37
N LEU A 207 -11.87 -22.51 17.19
CA LEU A 207 -11.01 -22.20 16.05
C LEU A 207 -11.63 -22.65 14.72
N ALA A 208 -12.32 -23.80 14.68
CA ALA A 208 -12.99 -24.29 13.47
C ALA A 208 -14.13 -23.36 13.06
N GLU A 209 -14.97 -22.94 14.01
CA GLU A 209 -16.02 -21.97 13.76
C GLU A 209 -15.46 -20.62 13.28
N MET A 210 -14.38 -20.16 13.92
CA MET A 210 -13.70 -18.92 13.54
C MET A 210 -13.10 -19.02 12.13
N ALA A 211 -12.46 -20.13 11.78
CA ALA A 211 -11.87 -20.37 10.47
C ALA A 211 -12.92 -20.30 9.34
N GLU A 212 -14.16 -20.72 9.62
CA GLU A 212 -15.25 -20.72 8.66
C GLU A 212 -15.99 -19.38 8.60
N LYS A 213 -16.29 -18.78 9.76
CA LYS A 213 -17.31 -17.73 9.87
C LYS A 213 -16.79 -16.35 10.26
N ASP A 214 -15.53 -16.20 10.67
CA ASP A 214 -15.04 -14.88 11.08
C ASP A 214 -15.11 -13.88 9.90
N PRO A 215 -15.64 -12.66 10.11
CA PRO A 215 -15.77 -11.67 9.04
C PRO A 215 -14.42 -11.16 8.51
N VAL A 216 -13.31 -11.47 9.19
CA VAL A 216 -11.97 -10.99 8.83
C VAL A 216 -11.11 -12.15 8.32
N LEU A 217 -10.65 -12.06 7.06
CA LEU A 217 -9.81 -13.08 6.44
C LEU A 217 -8.60 -13.49 7.27
N ILE A 218 -7.81 -12.52 7.76
CA ILE A 218 -6.59 -12.84 8.50
C ILE A 218 -6.87 -13.60 9.80
N VAL A 219 -8.06 -13.41 10.40
CA VAL A 219 -8.50 -14.16 11.57
C VAL A 219 -8.88 -15.58 11.16
N ARG A 220 -9.62 -15.74 10.05
CA ARG A 220 -9.94 -17.06 9.48
C ARG A 220 -8.68 -17.86 9.17
N GLN A 221 -7.71 -17.25 8.50
CA GLN A 221 -6.44 -17.88 8.14
C GLN A 221 -5.62 -18.25 9.38
N ALA A 222 -5.51 -17.36 10.37
CA ALA A 222 -4.82 -17.64 11.63
C ALA A 222 -5.48 -18.80 12.40
N ALA A 223 -6.81 -18.86 12.42
CA ALA A 223 -7.55 -19.94 13.06
C ALA A 223 -7.36 -21.28 12.32
N GLN A 224 -7.41 -21.27 10.99
CA GLN A 224 -7.14 -22.44 10.15
C GLN A 224 -5.71 -22.96 10.34
N GLU A 225 -4.72 -22.06 10.38
CA GLU A 225 -3.33 -22.40 10.63
C GLU A 225 -3.15 -22.98 12.04
N ALA A 226 -3.76 -22.38 13.05
CA ALA A 226 -3.73 -22.88 14.42
C ALA A 226 -4.31 -24.30 14.50
N LEU A 227 -5.47 -24.57 13.87
CA LEU A 227 -6.05 -25.91 13.77
C LEU A 227 -5.10 -26.91 13.13
N SER A 228 -4.49 -26.54 12.01
CA SER A 228 -3.55 -27.40 11.30
C SER A 228 -2.38 -27.80 12.21
N ARG A 229 -1.86 -26.86 13.01
CA ARG A 229 -0.78 -27.14 13.98
C ARG A 229 -1.25 -28.06 15.11
N ILE A 230 -2.42 -27.79 15.70
CA ILE A 230 -3.00 -28.60 16.77
C ILE A 230 -3.24 -30.04 16.33
N GLN A 231 -3.66 -30.23 15.08
CA GLN A 231 -3.92 -31.55 14.50
C GLN A 231 -2.64 -32.28 14.06
N GLY A 232 -1.46 -31.67 14.18
CA GLY A 232 -0.20 -32.22 13.67
C GLY A 232 -0.10 -32.23 12.13
N ASN A 233 -1.00 -31.51 11.45
CA ASN A 233 -1.09 -31.43 9.99
C ASN A 233 -0.31 -30.24 9.41
N ALA A 234 0.24 -29.37 10.27
CA ALA A 234 0.96 -28.19 9.83
C ALA A 234 2.30 -28.57 9.17
N ARG A 235 2.56 -27.96 8.01
CA ARG A 235 3.90 -28.00 7.40
C ARG A 235 4.88 -27.25 8.32
N PRO A 236 6.16 -27.67 8.38
CA PRO A 236 7.18 -26.93 9.13
C PRO A 236 7.20 -25.46 8.70
N GLU A 237 7.13 -24.55 9.67
CA GLU A 237 7.03 -23.09 9.43
C GLU A 237 8.28 -22.47 8.80
N ALA A 238 9.44 -23.04 9.06
CA ALA A 238 10.71 -22.48 8.60
C ALA A 238 11.16 -23.19 7.33
N SER A 239 10.88 -22.58 6.18
CA SER A 239 11.85 -22.71 5.08
C SER A 239 13.07 -21.89 5.50
N ALA A 240 14.23 -22.54 5.64
CA ALA A 240 15.49 -21.80 5.75
C ALA A 240 15.54 -20.75 4.62
N PRO A 241 16.15 -19.57 4.84
CA PRO A 241 16.26 -18.58 3.78
C PRO A 241 16.88 -19.23 2.54
N PRO A 242 16.38 -18.92 1.34
CA PRO A 242 16.96 -19.45 0.12
C PRO A 242 18.42 -19.02 0.02
N GLN A 243 19.21 -19.77 -0.74
CA GLN A 243 20.54 -19.30 -1.12
C GLN A 243 20.37 -17.95 -1.83
N LEU A 244 21.08 -16.94 -1.32
CA LEU A 244 21.04 -15.62 -1.92
C LEU A 244 21.60 -15.65 -3.36
N PRO A 245 21.10 -14.76 -4.24
CA PRO A 245 21.68 -14.61 -5.57
C PRO A 245 23.18 -14.27 -5.48
N PRO A 246 23.96 -14.54 -6.54
CA PRO A 246 25.39 -14.22 -6.54
C PRO A 246 25.68 -12.74 -6.30
N ALA A 247 24.77 -11.86 -6.70
CA ALA A 247 24.84 -10.43 -6.42
C ALA A 247 23.43 -9.83 -6.28
N ILE A 248 23.37 -8.64 -5.70
CA ILE A 248 22.20 -7.75 -5.75
C ILE A 248 22.62 -6.40 -6.32
N VAL A 249 21.71 -5.75 -7.03
CA VAL A 249 21.85 -4.33 -7.38
C VAL A 249 20.84 -3.52 -6.59
N PHE A 250 21.25 -2.35 -6.12
CA PHE A 250 20.44 -1.52 -5.23
C PHE A 250 20.92 -0.08 -5.29
N ILE A 251 20.08 0.81 -4.81
CA ILE A 251 20.28 2.25 -4.84
C ILE A 251 20.85 2.70 -3.49
N LYS A 252 21.82 3.61 -3.50
CA LYS A 252 22.30 4.30 -2.29
C LYS A 252 21.91 5.79 -2.31
N ALA A 253 21.45 6.31 -1.18
CA ALA A 253 20.98 7.69 -1.02
C ALA A 253 21.38 8.30 0.33
N LYS A 254 21.76 9.59 0.38
CA LYS A 254 22.00 10.31 1.65
C LYS A 254 20.73 10.68 2.39
N GLU A 255 19.69 11.08 1.65
CA GLU A 255 18.40 11.49 2.19
C GLU A 255 17.29 10.89 1.31
N ARG A 256 16.39 10.07 1.88
CA ARG A 256 15.28 9.45 1.13
C ARG A 256 13.90 9.75 1.74
N THR A 257 13.23 10.80 1.31
CA THR A 257 11.85 11.12 1.74
C THR A 257 10.80 10.15 1.15
N GLU A 258 10.64 8.96 1.73
CA GLU A 258 9.54 8.06 1.34
C GLU A 258 8.18 8.52 1.87
N SER A 259 7.46 9.42 1.20
CA SER A 259 6.01 9.34 1.38
C SER A 259 5.54 8.05 0.70
N ASN A 260 4.90 7.13 1.44
CA ASN A 260 4.18 5.98 0.86
C ASN A 260 3.23 6.39 -0.27
N LEU A 261 2.85 7.66 -0.32
CA LEU A 261 1.93 8.26 -1.27
C LEU A 261 2.60 9.11 -2.37
N GLY A 262 3.92 9.29 -2.34
CA GLY A 262 4.60 10.23 -3.24
C GLY A 262 4.03 11.65 -3.14
N PHE A 263 3.97 12.25 -1.95
CA PHE A 263 3.32 13.55 -1.69
C PHE A 263 4.25 14.70 -1.27
N ARG A 264 5.45 14.44 -0.72
CA ARG A 264 6.02 15.43 0.22
C ARG A 264 7.01 16.47 -0.32
N ASP A 265 7.54 16.33 -1.53
CA ASP A 265 8.62 17.21 -2.00
C ASP A 265 8.22 18.22 -3.10
N SER A 266 6.92 18.49 -3.26
CA SER A 266 6.38 19.35 -4.34
C SER A 266 6.08 20.80 -3.96
N TYR A 267 6.40 21.26 -2.75
CA TYR A 267 6.26 22.68 -2.41
C TYR A 267 7.54 23.45 -2.72
N PRO A 268 7.41 24.65 -3.30
CA PRO A 268 7.26 24.97 -4.71
C PRO A 268 8.64 25.28 -5.33
N TYR A 269 9.39 24.28 -5.80
CA TYR A 269 10.60 24.50 -6.61
C TYR A 269 10.74 23.39 -7.67
N PRO A 270 11.30 23.70 -8.86
CA PRO A 270 10.76 23.16 -10.10
C PRO A 270 11.39 21.82 -10.53
N LYS A 271 10.56 21.00 -11.19
CA LYS A 271 10.91 19.92 -12.15
C LYS A 271 11.49 18.61 -11.61
N VAL A 272 10.77 17.84 -10.78
CA VAL A 272 11.21 16.45 -10.61
C VAL A 272 10.12 15.44 -10.21
N PRO A 273 10.09 14.21 -10.81
CA PRO A 273 9.09 13.20 -10.47
C PRO A 273 9.30 12.51 -9.11
N TRP A 274 8.20 12.36 -8.38
CA TRP A 274 7.91 11.84 -7.03
C TRP A 274 8.60 10.58 -6.46
N TYR A 275 9.43 9.85 -7.20
CA TYR A 275 10.02 8.61 -6.69
C TYR A 275 11.46 8.78 -6.24
N ALA A 276 11.82 7.96 -5.25
CA ALA A 276 13.10 7.95 -4.58
C ALA A 276 14.29 7.90 -5.55
N TRP A 277 14.98 9.02 -5.68
CA TRP A 277 16.27 8.98 -6.33
C TRP A 277 17.33 8.59 -5.33
N GLY A 278 18.16 7.63 -5.73
CA GLY A 278 19.48 7.56 -5.13
C GLY A 278 20.46 8.46 -5.85
N GLU A 279 21.54 8.72 -5.16
CA GLU A 279 22.72 9.34 -5.76
C GLU A 279 23.31 8.39 -6.81
N ASN A 280 23.34 7.08 -6.54
CA ASN A 280 24.04 6.11 -7.38
C ASN A 280 23.47 4.69 -7.26
N LEU A 281 23.67 3.91 -8.33
CA LEU A 281 23.34 2.48 -8.39
C LEU A 281 24.59 1.67 -8.04
N TYR A 282 24.43 0.68 -7.15
CA TYR A 282 25.51 -0.16 -6.65
C TYR A 282 25.22 -1.64 -6.89
N SER A 283 26.28 -2.43 -6.94
CA SER A 283 26.21 -3.89 -6.79
C SER A 283 26.92 -4.34 -5.52
N LEU A 284 26.38 -5.36 -4.83
CA LEU A 284 27.00 -6.03 -3.71
C LEU A 284 27.19 -7.53 -4.02
N THR A 285 28.43 -8.01 -3.95
CA THR A 285 28.82 -9.38 -4.36
C THR A 285 29.80 -10.01 -3.36
N PRO A 286 29.46 -11.12 -2.67
CA PRO A 286 28.11 -11.65 -2.50
C PRO A 286 27.24 -10.71 -1.62
N PRO A 287 25.91 -10.89 -1.59
CA PRO A 287 24.99 -10.06 -0.79
C PRO A 287 25.10 -10.30 0.72
N GLN A 288 26.13 -9.73 1.35
CA GLN A 288 26.41 -9.84 2.78
C GLN A 288 27.21 -8.60 3.25
N PRO A 289 27.33 -8.34 4.57
CA PRO A 289 27.91 -7.09 5.08
C PRO A 289 29.34 -6.78 4.61
N ASP A 290 30.17 -7.81 4.41
CA ASP A 290 31.56 -7.72 3.95
C ASP A 290 31.73 -8.00 2.45
N GLY A 291 30.62 -8.08 1.70
CA GLY A 291 30.64 -8.27 0.26
C GLY A 291 31.32 -7.12 -0.48
N LEU A 292 31.83 -7.41 -1.68
CA LEU A 292 32.44 -6.39 -2.55
C LEU A 292 31.36 -5.43 -3.03
N LEU A 293 31.42 -4.19 -2.53
CA LEU A 293 30.57 -3.09 -2.96
C LEU A 293 31.20 -2.37 -4.16
N LYS A 294 30.45 -2.20 -5.24
CA LYS A 294 30.88 -1.47 -6.44
C LYS A 294 29.85 -0.44 -6.86
N ASN A 295 30.28 0.82 -7.01
CA ASN A 295 29.46 1.87 -7.62
C ASN A 295 29.43 1.68 -9.15
N LEU A 296 28.24 1.47 -9.72
CA LEU A 296 28.06 1.20 -11.14
C LEU A 296 27.91 2.48 -11.98
N THR A 297 27.38 3.56 -11.39
CA THR A 297 27.04 4.78 -12.14
C THR A 297 28.02 5.92 -11.95
N ASN A 298 28.73 5.97 -10.82
CA ASN A 298 29.77 6.96 -10.51
C ASN A 298 29.35 8.43 -10.75
N LEU A 299 28.08 8.74 -10.48
CA LEU A 299 27.50 10.07 -10.57
C LEU A 299 28.07 10.97 -9.47
N THR A 300 28.54 12.15 -9.88
CA THR A 300 28.94 13.25 -8.99
C THR A 300 27.85 14.30 -8.83
N GLU A 301 26.95 14.37 -9.81
CA GLU A 301 25.71 15.14 -9.82
C GLU A 301 24.63 14.21 -10.41
N GLY A 302 23.36 14.41 -10.06
CA GLY A 302 22.26 13.64 -10.62
C GLY A 302 21.79 12.50 -9.74
N ALA A 303 21.11 11.54 -10.36
CA ALA A 303 20.29 10.58 -9.66
C ALA A 303 19.94 9.34 -10.49
N VAL A 304 19.65 8.23 -9.81
CA VAL A 304 19.14 6.98 -10.37
C VAL A 304 17.85 6.53 -9.68
N GLN A 305 17.00 5.79 -10.38
CA GLN A 305 15.81 5.14 -9.79
C GLN A 305 15.35 3.91 -10.59
N GLY A 306 14.51 3.09 -9.95
CA GLY A 306 13.79 1.97 -10.57
C GLY A 306 14.69 0.97 -11.32
N PRO A 307 15.74 0.40 -10.70
CA PRO A 307 16.50 -0.68 -11.33
C PRO A 307 15.62 -1.91 -11.51
N GLU A 308 15.86 -2.64 -12.60
CA GLU A 308 15.26 -3.92 -12.93
C GLU A 308 16.30 -4.80 -13.63
N VAL A 309 16.34 -6.08 -13.27
CA VAL A 309 17.25 -7.05 -13.88
C VAL A 309 16.53 -7.82 -14.99
N SER A 310 17.22 -8.01 -16.12
CA SER A 310 16.72 -8.76 -17.28
C SER A 310 16.37 -10.20 -16.91
N TYR A 311 15.47 -10.83 -17.67
CA TYR A 311 15.02 -12.19 -17.37
C TYR A 311 16.14 -13.24 -17.33
N ASP A 312 17.22 -13.03 -18.07
CA ASP A 312 18.42 -13.87 -18.09
C ASP A 312 19.46 -13.51 -16.99
N GLY A 313 19.22 -12.46 -16.22
CA GLY A 313 20.11 -12.02 -15.15
C GLY A 313 21.40 -11.34 -15.62
N GLN A 314 21.49 -10.88 -16.88
CA GLN A 314 22.74 -10.36 -17.46
C GLN A 314 22.78 -8.84 -17.61
N ARG A 315 21.65 -8.16 -17.60
CA ARG A 315 21.55 -6.71 -17.83
C ARG A 315 20.68 -6.02 -16.79
N ILE A 316 20.99 -4.75 -16.55
CA ILE A 316 20.29 -3.87 -15.61
C ILE A 316 19.66 -2.73 -16.41
N LEU A 317 18.35 -2.57 -16.27
CA LEU A 317 17.57 -1.45 -16.82
C LEU A 317 17.23 -0.50 -15.67
N PHE A 318 17.37 0.80 -15.87
CA PHE A 318 17.12 1.78 -14.81
C PHE A 318 16.89 3.17 -15.41
N ALA A 319 16.29 4.06 -14.62
CA ALA A 319 16.21 5.47 -14.98
C ALA A 319 17.35 6.25 -14.34
N MET A 320 17.97 7.15 -15.10
CA MET A 320 19.08 7.97 -14.64
C MET A 320 18.99 9.38 -15.21
N ARG A 321 19.37 10.36 -14.39
CA ARG A 321 19.72 11.71 -14.83
C ARG A 321 21.13 12.01 -14.37
N LYS A 322 21.94 12.66 -15.21
CA LYS A 322 23.35 12.96 -14.88
C LYS A 322 23.51 14.33 -14.22
N SER A 323 22.51 15.20 -14.32
CA SER A 323 22.52 16.52 -13.70
C SER A 323 21.11 16.95 -13.29
N PHE A 324 21.00 17.61 -12.14
CA PHE A 324 19.76 18.24 -11.68
C PHE A 324 19.42 19.51 -12.45
N LYS A 325 20.43 20.16 -13.03
CA LYS A 325 20.32 21.45 -13.69
C LYS A 325 19.93 21.35 -15.15
N THR A 326 20.40 20.30 -15.84
CA THR A 326 20.39 20.23 -17.30
C THR A 326 19.59 19.07 -17.88
N ASP A 327 19.40 17.98 -17.12
CA ASP A 327 18.82 16.74 -17.66
C ASP A 327 17.47 16.39 -17.03
N GLY A 328 16.59 15.75 -17.79
CA GLY A 328 15.50 14.94 -17.23
C GLY A 328 15.97 13.52 -16.92
N PHE A 329 15.10 12.70 -16.32
CA PHE A 329 15.35 11.26 -16.26
C PHE A 329 15.21 10.61 -17.64
N HIS A 330 16.15 9.73 -17.97
CA HIS A 330 16.11 8.90 -19.16
C HIS A 330 16.34 7.43 -18.81
N ILE A 331 15.89 6.53 -19.67
CA ILE A 331 16.09 5.09 -19.49
C ILE A 331 17.47 4.71 -19.99
N TYR A 332 18.19 3.95 -19.18
CA TYR A 332 19.51 3.40 -19.47
C TYR A 332 19.51 1.90 -19.25
N GLU A 333 20.41 1.22 -19.95
CA GLU A 333 20.69 -0.20 -19.75
C GLU A 333 22.20 -0.43 -19.69
N MET A 334 22.66 -1.38 -18.87
CA MET A 334 24.06 -1.81 -18.81
C MET A 334 24.18 -3.29 -18.46
N ASN A 335 25.37 -3.87 -18.61
CA ASN A 335 25.66 -5.22 -18.14
C ASN A 335 25.72 -5.26 -16.60
N VAL A 336 25.43 -6.40 -16.00
CA VAL A 336 25.47 -6.57 -14.53
C VAL A 336 26.87 -6.36 -13.92
N ASP A 337 27.93 -6.47 -14.73
CA ASP A 337 29.30 -6.15 -14.32
C ASP A 337 29.61 -4.64 -14.33
N GLY A 338 28.66 -3.80 -14.76
CA GLY A 338 28.79 -2.34 -14.89
C GLY A 338 29.35 -1.85 -16.22
N THR A 339 29.62 -2.73 -17.18
CA THR A 339 30.09 -2.35 -18.52
C THR A 339 28.93 -2.10 -19.49
N GLY A 340 29.21 -1.50 -20.65
CA GLY A 340 28.22 -1.41 -21.74
C GLY A 340 27.04 -0.49 -21.47
N LEU A 341 27.22 0.56 -20.65
CA LEU A 341 26.19 1.56 -20.38
C LEU A 341 25.70 2.22 -21.68
N ARG A 342 24.39 2.15 -21.93
CA ARG A 342 23.72 2.79 -23.06
C ARG A 342 22.49 3.58 -22.61
N GLN A 343 22.30 4.73 -23.23
CA GLN A 343 21.09 5.55 -23.07
C GLN A 343 20.07 5.13 -24.14
N LEU A 344 18.86 4.79 -23.72
CA LEU A 344 17.78 4.33 -24.61
C LEU A 344 16.78 5.43 -24.96
N THR A 345 16.63 6.44 -24.10
CA THR A 345 15.70 7.55 -24.34
C THR A 345 16.35 8.91 -24.20
N SER A 346 15.74 9.92 -24.80
CA SER A 346 16.20 11.32 -24.76
C SER A 346 15.02 12.28 -24.90
N GLY A 347 15.23 13.56 -24.57
CA GLY A 347 14.26 14.64 -24.80
C GLY A 347 14.02 15.50 -23.56
N ASN A 348 13.12 16.48 -23.68
CA ASN A 348 12.73 17.35 -22.56
C ASN A 348 11.59 16.74 -21.73
N CYS A 349 11.84 15.54 -21.21
CA CYS A 349 10.89 14.73 -20.47
C CYS A 349 11.60 13.93 -19.37
N ASN A 350 10.81 13.35 -18.49
CA ASN A 350 11.26 12.37 -17.51
C ASN A 350 10.69 11.00 -17.89
N ASP A 351 11.58 10.08 -18.20
CA ASP A 351 11.29 8.66 -18.37
C ASP A 351 11.78 7.88 -17.16
N VAL A 352 10.88 7.14 -16.53
CA VAL A 352 11.09 6.53 -15.22
C VAL A 352 10.42 5.14 -15.16
N ASP A 353 10.68 4.42 -14.07
CA ASP A 353 10.07 3.12 -13.76
C ASP A 353 10.09 2.10 -14.92
N PRO A 354 11.24 1.81 -15.53
CA PRO A 354 11.29 0.92 -16.68
C PRO A 354 11.15 -0.55 -16.28
N CYS A 355 10.52 -1.37 -17.13
CA CYS A 355 10.51 -2.82 -17.00
C CYS A 355 10.64 -3.52 -18.36
N TYR A 356 11.23 -4.72 -18.34
CA TYR A 356 11.33 -5.55 -19.54
C TYR A 356 9.98 -6.20 -19.86
N LEU A 357 9.62 -6.19 -21.15
CA LEU A 357 8.53 -7.01 -21.69
C LEU A 357 9.08 -8.38 -22.13
N PRO A 358 8.26 -9.45 -22.07
CA PRO A 358 8.71 -10.82 -22.37
C PRO A 358 9.08 -11.03 -23.84
N ASP A 359 8.63 -10.14 -24.74
CA ASP A 359 8.98 -10.14 -26.16
C ASP A 359 10.30 -9.39 -26.46
N GLY A 360 10.97 -8.85 -25.45
CA GLY A 360 12.22 -8.10 -25.57
C GLY A 360 12.05 -6.60 -25.70
N ARG A 361 10.81 -6.08 -25.84
CA ARG A 361 10.52 -4.65 -25.72
C ARG A 361 10.70 -4.17 -24.28
N ILE A 362 10.61 -2.86 -24.09
CA ILE A 362 10.67 -2.20 -22.78
C ILE A 362 9.40 -1.39 -22.59
N ALA A 363 8.80 -1.47 -21.40
CA ALA A 363 7.75 -0.55 -20.94
C ALA A 363 8.33 0.41 -19.90
N PHE A 364 7.82 1.64 -19.84
CA PHE A 364 8.29 2.67 -18.90
C PHE A 364 7.23 3.77 -18.74
N CYS A 365 7.33 4.56 -17.67
CA CYS A 365 6.48 5.72 -17.45
C CYS A 365 7.15 6.99 -18.00
N SER A 366 6.39 7.88 -18.63
CA SER A 366 6.92 9.10 -19.24
C SER A 366 5.97 10.28 -19.08
N ASP A 367 6.54 11.45 -18.81
CA ASP A 367 5.82 12.73 -18.69
C ASP A 367 5.69 13.49 -20.03
N ARG A 368 6.04 12.84 -21.15
CA ARG A 368 5.98 13.38 -22.53
C ARG A 368 4.61 13.85 -22.97
N THR A 369 3.54 13.41 -22.32
CA THR A 369 2.16 13.81 -22.64
C THR A 369 1.96 15.31 -22.43
N GLY A 370 2.72 15.92 -21.51
CA GLY A 370 2.55 17.32 -21.12
C GLY A 370 1.33 17.59 -20.23
N TYR A 371 0.54 16.57 -19.90
CA TYR A 371 -0.56 16.68 -18.94
C TYR A 371 -0.03 17.11 -17.58
N LEU A 372 -0.82 17.91 -16.86
CA LEU A 372 -0.59 18.20 -15.45
C LEU A 372 -1.61 17.41 -14.62
N GLU A 373 -1.15 16.70 -13.60
CA GLU A 373 -2.04 15.95 -12.73
C GLU A 373 -2.89 16.90 -11.88
N PHE A 374 -4.00 16.37 -11.36
CA PHE A 374 -5.08 17.19 -10.84
C PHE A 374 -4.72 17.96 -9.56
N TYR A 375 -3.90 17.37 -8.67
CA TYR A 375 -3.80 17.81 -7.29
C TYR A 375 -2.60 18.72 -7.04
N HIS A 376 -1.42 18.38 -7.53
CA HIS A 376 -0.21 19.21 -7.38
C HIS A 376 0.17 19.99 -8.65
N GLN A 377 -0.54 19.74 -9.76
CA GLN A 377 -0.25 20.30 -11.08
C GLN A 377 1.17 19.96 -11.57
N GLU A 378 1.63 18.74 -11.26
CA GLU A 378 2.88 18.21 -11.80
C GLU A 378 2.69 17.49 -13.13
N ARG A 379 3.77 17.29 -13.89
CA ARG A 379 3.65 16.57 -15.17
C ARG A 379 3.18 15.13 -14.94
N SER A 380 2.01 14.80 -15.46
CA SER A 380 1.44 13.46 -15.41
C SER A 380 2.27 12.50 -16.23
N ARG A 381 2.49 11.30 -15.68
CA ARG A 381 3.13 10.20 -16.37
C ARG A 381 2.09 9.27 -16.97
N ALA A 382 2.33 8.83 -18.20
CA ALA A 382 1.63 7.72 -18.83
C ALA A 382 2.62 6.57 -19.13
N LEU A 383 2.11 5.37 -19.35
CA LEU A 383 2.89 4.23 -19.82
C LEU A 383 3.20 4.34 -21.32
N TYR A 384 4.44 4.00 -21.64
CA TYR A 384 4.95 3.88 -23.00
C TYR A 384 5.62 2.52 -23.17
N THR A 385 5.72 2.08 -24.43
CA THR A 385 6.56 0.95 -24.83
C THR A 385 7.56 1.39 -25.89
N MET A 386 8.68 0.68 -26.01
CA MET A 386 9.70 0.88 -27.04
C MET A 386 10.41 -0.43 -27.37
N ASP A 387 11.11 -0.45 -28.50
CA ASP A 387 12.02 -1.55 -28.85
C ASP A 387 13.22 -1.62 -27.90
N ALA A 388 13.88 -2.78 -27.85
CA ALA A 388 15.05 -3.01 -26.98
C ALA A 388 16.22 -2.01 -27.20
N ASP A 389 16.26 -1.39 -28.38
CA ASP A 389 17.28 -0.40 -28.77
C ASP A 389 16.85 1.05 -28.55
N GLY A 390 15.67 1.28 -27.97
CA GLY A 390 15.13 2.61 -27.67
C GLY A 390 14.31 3.24 -28.81
N ARG A 391 14.19 2.58 -29.97
CA ARG A 391 13.34 3.07 -31.07
C ARG A 391 11.86 2.76 -30.84
N ASN A 392 11.01 3.33 -31.69
CA ASN A 392 9.57 3.05 -31.73
C ASN A 392 8.85 3.27 -30.38
N VAL A 393 9.18 4.39 -29.71
CA VAL A 393 8.48 4.83 -28.50
C VAL A 393 7.00 5.09 -28.81
N GLN A 394 6.10 4.42 -28.10
CA GLN A 394 4.65 4.52 -28.27
C GLN A 394 3.94 4.66 -26.92
N GLN A 395 3.05 5.64 -26.80
CA GLN A 395 2.15 5.77 -25.66
C GLN A 395 1.09 4.65 -25.71
N ILE A 396 0.85 4.00 -24.57
CA ILE A 396 -0.12 2.90 -24.47
C ILE A 396 -1.26 3.17 -23.48
N THR A 397 -1.12 4.15 -22.59
CA THR A 397 -2.18 4.58 -21.65
C THR A 397 -2.45 6.08 -21.78
N PHE A 398 -3.68 6.51 -21.50
CA PHE A 398 -4.14 7.88 -21.80
C PHE A 398 -4.84 8.56 -20.63
N ASN A 399 -4.81 7.96 -19.44
CA ASN A 399 -5.37 8.60 -18.25
C ASN A 399 -4.62 9.92 -17.95
N PRO A 400 -5.31 11.05 -17.74
CA PRO A 400 -4.64 12.34 -17.49
C PRO A 400 -4.00 12.41 -16.09
N ASN A 401 -4.26 11.43 -15.23
CA ASN A 401 -3.60 11.30 -13.93
C ASN A 401 -2.18 10.73 -14.09
N SER A 402 -1.44 10.57 -12.98
CA SER A 402 -0.08 10.03 -13.02
C SER A 402 -0.06 8.51 -12.83
N GLU A 403 0.70 7.82 -13.67
CA GLU A 403 0.89 6.37 -13.66
C GLU A 403 2.35 6.00 -13.36
N PHE A 404 2.57 4.83 -12.77
CA PHE A 404 3.87 4.47 -12.18
C PHE A 404 4.07 2.97 -12.01
N GLU A 405 5.34 2.58 -11.78
CA GLU A 405 5.75 1.23 -11.38
C GLU A 405 5.17 0.08 -12.24
N PRO A 406 5.31 0.12 -13.58
CA PRO A 406 4.83 -0.97 -14.42
C PRO A 406 5.65 -2.25 -14.20
N LEU A 407 4.98 -3.40 -14.21
CA LEU A 407 5.60 -4.72 -14.20
C LEU A 407 4.76 -5.74 -14.97
N VAL A 408 5.35 -6.84 -15.40
CA VAL A 408 4.65 -7.85 -16.21
C VAL A 408 4.10 -8.98 -15.33
N LEU A 409 2.81 -9.26 -15.44
CA LEU A 409 2.13 -10.39 -14.81
C LEU A 409 2.48 -11.70 -15.54
N GLY A 410 2.27 -12.84 -14.86
CA GLY A 410 2.55 -14.17 -15.46
C GLY A 410 1.77 -14.46 -16.75
N ASP A 411 0.61 -13.82 -16.94
CA ASP A 411 -0.22 -13.93 -18.15
C ASP A 411 0.22 -13.01 -19.30
N GLY A 412 1.23 -12.16 -19.07
CA GLY A 412 1.81 -11.24 -20.05
C GLY A 412 1.21 -9.83 -20.06
N ARG A 413 0.17 -9.55 -19.26
CA ARG A 413 -0.34 -8.18 -19.07
C ARG A 413 0.65 -7.33 -18.28
N ILE A 414 0.61 -6.02 -18.48
CA ILE A 414 1.35 -5.05 -17.69
C ILE A 414 0.45 -4.61 -16.53
N LEU A 415 0.87 -4.85 -15.29
CA LEU A 415 0.31 -4.28 -14.08
C LEU A 415 1.03 -2.96 -13.77
N TYR A 416 0.32 -1.93 -13.35
CA TYR A 416 0.91 -0.63 -13.02
C TYR A 416 0.06 0.13 -12.00
N GLY A 417 0.68 1.05 -11.28
CA GLY A 417 0.01 1.96 -10.38
C GLY A 417 -0.54 3.18 -11.10
N SER A 418 -1.69 3.70 -10.65
CA SER A 418 -2.36 4.86 -11.22
C SER A 418 -2.96 5.71 -10.12
N TYR A 419 -2.81 7.02 -10.22
CA TYR A 419 -3.61 7.94 -9.41
C TYR A 419 -5.06 7.95 -9.89
N ARG A 420 -5.96 7.97 -8.91
CA ARG A 420 -7.39 8.19 -9.06
C ARG A 420 -7.76 9.36 -8.16
N PHE A 421 -8.16 10.46 -8.79
CA PHE A 421 -8.61 11.67 -8.10
C PHE A 421 -10.13 11.73 -8.08
N TYR A 422 -10.68 11.95 -6.89
CA TYR A 422 -12.08 12.33 -6.71
C TYR A 422 -12.10 13.84 -6.52
N GLY A 423 -12.26 14.55 -7.63
CA GLY A 423 -12.11 16.01 -7.70
C GLY A 423 -13.37 16.80 -7.33
N TRP A 424 -13.15 18.10 -7.13
CA TRP A 424 -14.10 19.19 -6.98
C TRP A 424 -14.81 19.57 -8.30
N ASP A 425 -14.92 18.63 -9.23
CA ASP A 425 -15.34 18.88 -10.62
C ASP A 425 -16.87 19.01 -10.80
N GLY A 426 -17.61 19.14 -9.69
CA GLY A 426 -19.05 19.36 -9.69
C GLY A 426 -19.86 18.22 -10.29
N GLY A 427 -19.31 17.01 -10.41
CA GLY A 427 -20.11 15.83 -10.68
C GLY A 427 -21.19 15.65 -9.60
N PRO A 428 -22.38 15.11 -9.92
CA PRO A 428 -23.57 15.03 -9.03
C PRO A 428 -23.39 14.23 -7.72
N THR A 429 -22.18 13.78 -7.39
CA THR A 429 -21.82 13.33 -6.05
C THR A 429 -21.53 14.48 -5.09
N ALA A 430 -21.48 15.73 -5.56
CA ALA A 430 -21.94 16.84 -4.73
C ALA A 430 -23.45 16.63 -4.52
N VAL A 431 -23.81 15.77 -3.56
CA VAL A 431 -25.18 15.52 -3.14
C VAL A 431 -25.81 16.90 -3.01
N LEU A 432 -26.79 17.19 -3.88
CA LEU A 432 -27.38 18.52 -4.11
C LEU A 432 -28.05 19.13 -2.85
N GLN A 433 -27.97 18.45 -1.71
CA GLN A 433 -28.57 18.81 -0.43
C GLN A 433 -27.57 18.80 0.75
N ASP A 434 -26.29 18.48 0.55
CA ASP A 434 -25.31 18.53 1.64
C ASP A 434 -24.52 19.85 1.60
N GLU A 435 -24.88 20.80 2.48
CA GLU A 435 -24.18 22.09 2.66
C GLU A 435 -22.72 21.92 3.15
N ARG A 436 -22.27 20.68 3.45
CA ARG A 436 -20.94 20.36 3.97
C ARG A 436 -19.95 20.07 2.83
N ARG A 437 -19.38 21.17 2.32
CA ARG A 437 -18.20 21.30 1.43
C ARG A 437 -17.28 20.06 1.31
N GLY A 438 -17.17 19.55 0.07
CA GLY A 438 -15.94 19.08 -0.60
C GLY A 438 -15.18 17.88 -0.03
N ILE A 439 -15.21 16.74 -0.73
CA ILE A 439 -14.23 15.65 -0.56
C ILE A 439 -13.21 15.77 -1.69
N SER A 440 -11.94 15.95 -1.36
CA SER A 440 -10.80 15.68 -2.26
C SER A 440 -10.19 14.36 -1.81
N ARG A 441 -10.43 13.26 -2.53
CA ARG A 441 -9.82 11.96 -2.22
C ARG A 441 -8.82 11.60 -3.31
N ILE A 442 -7.66 11.09 -2.89
CA ILE A 442 -6.62 10.57 -3.79
C ILE A 442 -6.46 9.11 -3.43
N GLU A 443 -6.72 8.24 -4.39
CA GLU A 443 -6.39 6.83 -4.27
C GLU A 443 -5.30 6.51 -5.29
N THR A 444 -4.31 5.74 -4.89
CA THR A 444 -3.53 4.98 -5.86
C THR A 444 -4.20 3.62 -6.04
N VAL A 445 -4.32 3.19 -7.27
CA VAL A 445 -4.87 1.88 -7.62
C VAL A 445 -3.87 1.12 -8.46
N LEU A 446 -4.00 -0.21 -8.50
CA LEU A 446 -3.31 -1.02 -9.49
C LEU A 446 -4.27 -1.29 -10.65
N ARG A 447 -3.78 -1.15 -11.87
CA ARG A 447 -4.48 -1.42 -13.13
C ARG A 447 -3.69 -2.43 -13.94
N THR A 448 -4.35 -3.08 -14.88
CA THR A 448 -3.68 -3.88 -15.91
C THR A 448 -4.01 -3.39 -17.30
N VAL A 449 -3.05 -3.49 -18.21
CA VAL A 449 -3.22 -3.18 -19.65
C VAL A 449 -2.46 -4.22 -20.49
N MET A 450 -2.89 -4.44 -21.73
CA MET A 450 -2.13 -5.23 -22.70
C MET A 450 -0.90 -4.44 -23.19
N PRO A 451 0.16 -5.10 -23.70
CA PRO A 451 1.34 -4.41 -24.23
C PRO A 451 1.12 -3.48 -25.43
N ASP A 452 -0.09 -3.41 -25.98
CA ASP A 452 -0.52 -2.49 -27.05
C ASP A 452 -1.43 -1.35 -26.56
N GLY A 453 -1.73 -1.32 -25.25
CA GLY A 453 -2.63 -0.35 -24.63
C GLY A 453 -4.10 -0.76 -24.57
N THR A 454 -4.49 -1.91 -25.13
CA THR A 454 -5.88 -2.38 -25.08
C THR A 454 -6.20 -3.02 -23.73
N GLN A 455 -7.50 -3.15 -23.43
CA GLN A 455 -8.01 -3.82 -22.22
C GLN A 455 -7.48 -3.25 -20.91
N ASP A 456 -7.25 -1.93 -20.88
CA ASP A 456 -7.05 -1.19 -19.63
C ASP A 456 -8.20 -1.44 -18.66
N GLN A 457 -7.87 -1.89 -17.46
CA GLN A 457 -8.86 -2.14 -16.42
C GLN A 457 -8.25 -2.00 -15.02
N LEU A 458 -9.09 -1.56 -14.09
CA LEU A 458 -8.79 -1.62 -12.68
C LEU A 458 -8.53 -3.07 -12.24
N TYR A 459 -7.46 -3.29 -11.49
CA TYR A 459 -7.08 -4.58 -10.94
C TYR A 459 -7.32 -4.65 -9.43
N TYR A 460 -6.82 -3.66 -8.67
CA TYR A 460 -6.87 -3.62 -7.21
C TYR A 460 -6.85 -2.16 -6.68
N GLY A 461 -7.35 -1.92 -5.45
CA GLY A 461 -7.26 -0.62 -4.77
C GLY A 461 -8.59 0.14 -4.58
N SER A 462 -9.35 0.46 -5.62
CA SER A 462 -10.54 1.33 -5.46
C SER A 462 -11.79 0.56 -5.02
N MET A 463 -12.09 0.57 -3.72
CA MET A 463 -13.25 -0.14 -3.12
C MET A 463 -13.22 -1.67 -3.26
N ARG A 464 -12.11 -2.19 -3.81
CA ARG A 464 -11.77 -3.60 -3.91
C ARG A 464 -10.79 -4.08 -2.82
N GLY A 465 -10.41 -3.21 -1.90
CA GLY A 465 -9.57 -3.56 -0.75
C GLY A 465 -10.42 -3.85 0.50
N GLY A 466 -10.47 -5.11 0.89
CA GLY A 466 -11.37 -5.62 1.91
C GLY A 466 -10.96 -5.38 3.33
N PHE A 467 -9.66 -5.36 3.56
CA PHE A 467 -9.05 -5.24 4.88
C PHE A 467 -9.49 -3.94 5.57
N TYR A 468 -9.48 -2.80 4.86
CA TYR A 468 -9.96 -1.54 5.42
C TYR A 468 -11.46 -1.55 5.75
N SER A 469 -12.26 -2.24 4.93
CA SER A 469 -13.70 -2.27 5.08
C SER A 469 -14.20 -3.25 6.16
N THR A 470 -13.44 -4.30 6.47
CA THR A 470 -13.85 -5.39 7.38
C THR A 470 -13.29 -5.25 8.80
N LEU A 471 -12.15 -4.57 8.98
CA LEU A 471 -11.43 -4.52 10.26
C LEU A 471 -11.91 -3.47 11.25
N ARG A 472 -12.77 -2.58 10.81
CA ARG A 472 -13.39 -1.60 11.69
C ARG A 472 -14.85 -2.03 11.91
N PRO A 473 -15.15 -2.83 12.96
CA PRO A 473 -16.51 -2.98 13.47
C PRO A 473 -16.99 -1.70 14.17
N LEU A 474 -16.37 -0.55 13.86
CA LEU A 474 -16.94 0.72 14.21
C LEU A 474 -18.14 0.98 13.29
N PRO A 475 -19.20 1.61 13.81
CA PRO A 475 -20.24 2.27 13.04
C PRO A 475 -19.71 2.97 11.78
N TYR A 476 -18.51 3.52 11.87
CA TYR A 476 -17.85 4.32 10.84
C TYR A 476 -17.36 3.50 9.62
N ALA A 477 -17.02 2.22 9.73
CA ALA A 477 -16.60 1.43 8.56
C ALA A 477 -17.77 0.79 7.81
N ASN A 478 -18.77 0.33 8.56
CA ASN A 478 -20.07 -0.04 7.98
C ASN A 478 -20.84 1.20 7.47
N GLN A 479 -20.55 2.40 7.98
CA GLN A 479 -21.06 3.66 7.40
C GLN A 479 -20.40 4.00 6.05
N PHE A 480 -19.23 3.46 5.70
CA PHE A 480 -18.66 3.60 4.35
C PHE A 480 -19.27 2.63 3.33
N GLN A 481 -20.16 1.72 3.76
CA GLN A 481 -20.93 0.82 2.90
C GLN A 481 -22.44 1.15 2.90
N SER A 482 -22.97 1.80 3.94
CA SER A 482 -24.35 2.30 3.91
C SER A 482 -24.43 3.58 3.10
N THR A 483 -25.38 3.62 2.16
CA THR A 483 -25.74 4.76 1.30
C THR A 483 -26.12 6.07 2.02
N ASP A 484 -26.03 6.12 3.36
CA ASP A 484 -26.37 7.26 4.22
C ASP A 484 -25.15 7.83 4.98
N TRP A 485 -24.04 8.14 4.27
CA TRP A 485 -22.92 8.91 4.83
C TRP A 485 -23.13 10.43 4.62
N PRO A 486 -23.13 11.27 5.69
CA PRO A 486 -22.92 12.70 5.58
C PRO A 486 -21.40 12.98 5.41
N ARG A 487 -21.05 13.48 4.22
CA ARG A 487 -19.70 13.60 3.62
C ARG A 487 -18.85 14.69 4.26
N THR A 488 -18.46 14.55 5.53
CA THR A 488 -17.71 15.60 6.23
C THR A 488 -16.18 15.41 6.18
N ARG A 489 -15.53 16.32 5.44
CA ARG A 489 -14.23 17.00 5.68
C ARG A 489 -12.87 16.29 5.63
N ASP A 490 -12.74 14.97 5.60
CA ASP A 490 -11.41 14.33 5.79
C ASP A 490 -10.89 13.57 4.54
N MET A 491 -9.60 13.77 4.20
CA MET A 491 -8.91 13.25 3.00
C MET A 491 -8.38 11.82 3.24
N VAL A 492 -9.00 10.78 2.66
CA VAL A 492 -8.50 9.40 2.80
C VAL A 492 -7.56 9.04 1.64
N GLY A 493 -6.25 9.20 1.85
CA GLY A 493 -5.21 8.66 0.97
C GLY A 493 -5.09 7.14 1.11
N VAL A 494 -5.43 6.38 0.07
CA VAL A 494 -5.10 4.94 -0.01
C VAL A 494 -3.92 4.80 -0.96
N SER A 495 -2.77 4.35 -0.45
CA SER A 495 -1.57 4.13 -1.25
C SER A 495 -1.24 2.66 -1.48
N VAL A 496 -0.88 2.27 -2.69
CA VAL A 496 -0.40 0.97 -3.11
C VAL A 496 0.82 1.22 -3.98
N SER A 497 1.97 0.71 -3.58
CA SER A 497 3.25 0.90 -4.28
C SER A 497 4.15 -0.33 -4.19
N PHE A 498 5.21 -0.33 -4.99
CA PHE A 498 6.17 -1.41 -5.15
C PHE A 498 5.52 -2.80 -5.34
N PRO A 499 4.54 -2.96 -6.24
CA PRO A 499 4.00 -4.27 -6.54
C PRO A 499 5.08 -5.20 -7.10
N ARG A 500 5.08 -6.47 -6.71
CA ARG A 500 5.89 -7.55 -7.28
C ARG A 500 5.10 -8.86 -7.31
N VAL A 501 5.27 -9.64 -8.37
CA VAL A 501 4.59 -10.93 -8.54
C VAL A 501 5.32 -12.01 -7.73
N LEU A 502 4.58 -12.70 -6.86
CA LEU A 502 5.05 -13.88 -6.16
C LEU A 502 5.00 -15.11 -7.09
N PRO A 503 5.83 -16.14 -6.84
CA PRO A 503 5.88 -17.34 -7.69
C PRO A 503 4.55 -18.08 -7.88
N ASP A 504 3.60 -17.91 -6.96
CA ASP A 504 2.27 -18.52 -7.00
C ASP A 504 1.20 -17.66 -7.69
N GLY A 505 1.57 -16.52 -8.28
CA GLY A 505 0.68 -15.62 -9.01
C GLY A 505 -0.02 -14.56 -8.14
N ARG A 506 0.13 -14.62 -6.82
CA ARG A 506 -0.21 -13.49 -5.93
C ARG A 506 0.77 -12.35 -6.16
N PHE A 507 0.49 -11.18 -5.59
CA PHE A 507 1.48 -10.10 -5.58
C PHE A 507 1.73 -9.59 -4.16
N ILE A 508 2.91 -9.04 -3.95
CA ILE A 508 3.27 -8.32 -2.73
C ILE A 508 3.44 -6.85 -3.07
N CYS A 509 2.96 -5.96 -2.21
CA CYS A 509 3.07 -4.52 -2.37
C CYS A 509 3.10 -3.85 -0.98
N VAL A 510 3.45 -2.57 -0.96
CA VAL A 510 3.25 -1.72 0.21
C VAL A 510 1.87 -1.09 0.10
N THR A 511 1.03 -1.30 1.10
CA THR A 511 -0.29 -0.64 1.23
C THR A 511 -0.26 0.31 2.43
N PRO A 512 -1.33 1.05 2.78
CA PRO A 512 -1.36 1.75 4.07
C PRO A 512 -1.38 0.77 5.26
N SER A 513 -1.39 -0.54 5.00
CA SER A 513 -1.25 -1.62 5.99
C SER A 513 0.19 -2.13 6.12
N GLY A 514 1.12 -1.47 5.44
CA GLY A 514 2.50 -1.90 5.29
C GLY A 514 2.65 -2.94 4.19
N VAL A 515 3.71 -3.74 4.29
CA VAL A 515 3.94 -4.85 3.35
C VAL A 515 2.77 -5.85 3.42
N THR A 516 2.11 -6.03 2.28
CA THR A 516 0.86 -6.78 2.16
C THR A 516 0.94 -7.74 0.99
N VAL A 517 0.58 -8.99 1.23
CA VAL A 517 0.35 -9.97 0.17
C VAL A 517 -1.09 -9.81 -0.29
N VAL A 518 -1.30 -9.73 -1.60
CA VAL A 518 -2.62 -9.62 -2.22
C VAL A 518 -2.87 -10.80 -3.13
N ASP A 519 -4.01 -11.46 -2.92
CA ASP A 519 -4.53 -12.51 -3.80
C ASP A 519 -5.66 -11.96 -4.67
N PRO A 520 -5.39 -11.64 -5.95
CA PRO A 520 -6.38 -11.06 -6.85
C PRO A 520 -7.47 -12.04 -7.28
N SER A 521 -7.32 -13.34 -7.01
CA SER A 521 -8.35 -14.35 -7.30
C SER A 521 -9.46 -14.37 -6.24
N MET A 522 -9.16 -13.85 -5.05
CA MET A 522 -10.11 -13.78 -3.96
C MET A 522 -11.10 -12.63 -4.15
N SER A 523 -12.19 -12.68 -3.37
CA SER A 523 -13.13 -11.58 -3.36
C SER A 523 -12.41 -10.28 -2.95
N PRO A 524 -12.87 -9.11 -3.41
CA PRO A 524 -12.25 -7.86 -3.00
C PRO A 524 -12.24 -7.66 -1.48
N VAL A 525 -13.20 -8.26 -0.75
CA VAL A 525 -13.23 -8.17 0.72
C VAL A 525 -12.19 -9.06 1.42
N ASP A 526 -11.65 -10.06 0.71
CA ASP A 526 -10.76 -11.09 1.23
C ASP A 526 -9.48 -11.23 0.40
N CYS A 527 -9.03 -10.18 -0.27
CA CYS A 527 -7.83 -10.26 -1.10
C CYS A 527 -6.55 -9.85 -0.37
N GLU A 528 -6.62 -9.23 0.80
CA GLU A 528 -5.48 -8.59 1.46
C GLU A 528 -5.01 -9.33 2.73
N MET A 529 -3.71 -9.56 2.81
CA MET A 529 -3.02 -10.23 3.93
C MET A 529 -1.78 -9.43 4.34
N PRO A 530 -1.92 -8.42 5.21
CA PRO A 530 -0.78 -7.66 5.72
C PRO A 530 0.14 -8.53 6.56
N VAL A 531 1.45 -8.36 6.38
CA VAL A 531 2.45 -9.15 7.11
C VAL A 531 2.44 -8.79 8.61
N TYR A 532 2.26 -7.50 8.93
CA TYR A 532 2.19 -6.97 10.29
C TYR A 532 0.85 -6.21 10.51
N PRO A 533 -0.29 -6.90 10.66
CA PRO A 533 -1.59 -6.25 10.91
C PRO A 533 -1.66 -5.55 12.28
N GLU A 534 -0.69 -5.75 13.17
CA GLU A 534 -0.62 -5.08 14.47
C GLU A 534 -0.02 -3.66 14.44
N ILE A 535 0.72 -3.31 13.38
CA ILE A 535 1.35 -1.98 13.26
C ILE A 535 0.48 -0.99 12.47
N LEU A 536 -0.73 -1.40 12.12
CA LEU A 536 -1.71 -0.54 11.49
C LEU A 536 -2.00 0.65 12.41
N ASN A 537 -2.25 1.80 11.80
CA ASN A 537 -2.85 2.93 12.49
C ASN A 537 -4.35 2.63 12.65
N LEU A 538 -4.74 2.01 13.77
CA LEU A 538 -6.13 1.62 14.04
C LEU A 538 -7.01 2.82 14.43
N ALA A 539 -6.37 3.96 14.69
CA ALA A 539 -6.93 5.13 15.31
C ALA A 539 -7.82 5.94 14.35
N GLY A 540 -7.76 5.66 13.05
CA GLY A 540 -8.64 6.31 12.08
C GLY A 540 -8.48 7.82 11.99
N GLY A 541 -7.27 8.32 12.23
CA GLY A 541 -6.91 9.70 11.91
C GLY A 541 -7.07 10.02 10.42
N GLU A 542 -7.24 11.31 10.16
CA GLU A 542 -7.48 12.01 8.87
C GLU A 542 -6.49 11.67 7.75
N GLU A 543 -5.46 10.90 8.05
CA GLU A 543 -4.29 10.65 7.23
C GLU A 543 -3.75 9.27 7.66
N VAL A 544 -4.12 8.18 6.95
CA VAL A 544 -3.48 6.86 7.10
C VAL A 544 -2.16 6.87 6.33
N TYR A 545 -1.32 7.83 6.67
CA TYR A 545 0.08 7.80 6.29
C TYR A 545 0.66 6.89 7.38
N ILE A 546 1.19 5.74 6.99
CA ILE A 546 2.29 5.19 7.78
C ILE A 546 3.39 6.24 7.62
N HIS A 547 3.34 7.28 8.44
CA HIS A 547 4.24 8.41 8.30
C HIS A 547 5.65 7.87 8.49
N ASN A 548 6.57 8.40 7.68
CA ASN A 548 8.03 8.31 7.85
C ASN A 548 8.58 8.75 9.21
N PHE A 549 7.71 9.15 10.11
CA PHE A 549 8.00 9.83 11.37
C PHE A 549 7.40 9.10 12.56
N ASP A 550 6.85 7.89 12.37
CA ASP A 550 6.27 7.13 13.44
C ASP A 550 7.38 6.38 14.21
N ASP A 551 8.07 7.10 15.09
CA ASP A 551 8.90 6.55 16.17
C ASP A 551 8.11 5.63 17.12
N GLN A 552 6.81 5.46 16.88
CA GLN A 552 5.89 4.67 17.67
C GLN A 552 5.44 3.39 16.96
N ASN A 553 5.88 3.13 15.73
CA ASN A 553 5.75 1.84 15.05
C ASN A 553 6.90 0.92 15.47
N PRO A 554 6.65 -0.14 16.26
CA PRO A 554 7.72 -0.97 16.84
C PRO A 554 8.46 -1.85 15.82
N ILE A 555 7.95 -1.98 14.59
CA ILE A 555 8.63 -2.76 13.53
C ILE A 555 9.49 -1.85 12.64
N GLY A 556 9.17 -0.56 12.56
CA GLY A 556 9.78 0.36 11.61
C GLY A 556 9.13 0.32 10.23
N ARG A 557 9.80 0.91 9.25
CA ARG A 557 9.28 1.11 7.89
C ARG A 557 9.85 0.06 6.95
N LEU A 558 8.99 -0.46 6.09
CA LEU A 558 9.28 -1.54 5.17
C LEU A 558 8.82 -1.12 3.77
N THR A 559 9.69 -1.25 2.78
CA THR A 559 9.41 -0.81 1.41
C THR A 559 10.15 -1.66 0.38
N ALA A 560 9.81 -1.47 -0.90
CA ALA A 560 10.44 -2.13 -2.03
C ALA A 560 10.64 -3.65 -1.86
N PRO A 561 9.60 -4.42 -1.49
CA PRO A 561 9.74 -5.87 -1.37
C PRO A 561 9.99 -6.52 -2.72
N TYR A 562 10.95 -7.45 -2.79
CA TYR A 562 11.27 -8.24 -3.96
C TYR A 562 11.34 -9.74 -3.61
N PRO A 563 10.57 -10.61 -4.29
CA PRO A 563 10.60 -12.06 -4.04
C PRO A 563 11.94 -12.71 -4.39
N ILE A 564 12.51 -13.47 -3.45
CA ILE A 564 13.80 -14.16 -3.64
C ILE A 564 13.68 -15.70 -3.59
N GLY A 565 12.47 -16.22 -3.36
CA GLY A 565 12.17 -17.64 -3.37
C GLY A 565 11.44 -18.11 -2.11
N GLY A 566 10.57 -19.11 -2.26
CA GLY A 566 9.70 -19.58 -1.19
C GLY A 566 8.82 -18.46 -0.64
N ASP A 567 8.78 -18.35 0.70
CA ASP A 567 8.06 -17.27 1.41
C ASP A 567 8.98 -16.08 1.75
N TRP A 568 10.15 -15.97 1.12
CA TRP A 568 11.15 -14.94 1.42
C TRP A 568 11.16 -13.81 0.39
N VAL A 569 11.24 -12.58 0.91
CA VAL A 569 11.48 -11.36 0.13
C VAL A 569 12.72 -10.67 0.65
N ILE A 570 13.47 -10.00 -0.23
CA ILE A 570 14.41 -8.94 0.15
C ILE A 570 13.67 -7.61 0.10
N LEU A 571 13.92 -6.72 1.04
CA LEU A 571 13.26 -5.42 1.11
C LEU A 571 14.17 -4.38 1.76
N SER A 572 13.74 -3.13 1.73
CA SER A 572 14.39 -2.04 2.45
C SER A 572 13.68 -1.80 3.76
N HIS A 573 14.44 -1.80 4.85
CA HIS A 573 13.93 -1.68 6.23
C HIS A 573 14.64 -0.56 6.97
N ALA A 574 13.85 0.41 7.46
CA ALA A 574 14.30 1.40 8.43
C ALA A 574 13.71 1.01 9.80
N PRO A 575 14.51 0.45 10.73
CA PRO A 575 14.00 0.06 12.02
C PRO A 575 13.56 1.28 12.84
N TRP A 576 12.63 1.07 13.77
CA TRP A 576 12.03 2.15 14.58
C TRP A 576 13.05 2.95 15.42
N TYR A 577 14.16 2.31 15.77
CA TYR A 577 15.25 2.93 16.54
C TYR A 577 16.31 3.60 15.67
N ASP A 578 16.20 3.47 14.34
CA ASP A 578 17.08 4.17 13.44
C ASP A 578 16.59 5.60 13.25
N LEU A 579 17.24 6.52 13.97
CA LEU A 579 16.94 7.94 13.95
C LEU A 579 17.61 8.65 12.75
N ARG A 580 18.39 7.94 11.93
CA ARG A 580 18.86 8.50 10.64
C ARG A 580 17.63 8.83 9.82
N TRP A 581 17.56 10.07 9.33
CA TRP A 581 16.43 10.54 8.56
C TRP A 581 16.26 9.70 7.29
N ASN A 582 15.39 8.69 7.36
CA ASN A 582 15.18 7.69 6.31
C ASN A 582 16.38 6.75 6.07
N GLY A 583 17.13 6.38 7.11
CA GLY A 583 18.16 5.34 7.01
C GLY A 583 17.52 3.96 6.77
N TYR A 584 17.70 3.40 5.59
CA TYR A 584 17.21 2.07 5.23
C TYR A 584 18.38 1.12 5.07
N GLY A 585 18.27 -0.07 5.64
CA GLY A 585 19.12 -1.21 5.31
C GLY A 585 18.38 -2.23 4.46
N LEU A 586 19.12 -3.14 3.84
CA LEU A 586 18.58 -4.28 3.11
C LEU A 586 18.37 -5.46 4.04
N CYS A 587 17.15 -6.01 4.06
CA CYS A 587 16.77 -7.11 4.94
C CYS A 587 16.04 -8.20 4.16
N LEU A 588 16.25 -9.45 4.56
CA LEU A 588 15.34 -10.55 4.24
C LEU A 588 14.17 -10.55 5.20
N LEU A 589 12.96 -10.76 4.68
CA LEU A 589 11.75 -10.97 5.45
C LEU A 589 11.06 -12.25 4.97
N ASN A 590 10.77 -13.15 5.91
CA ASN A 590 9.86 -14.27 5.67
C ASN A 590 8.41 -13.82 5.89
N LEU A 591 7.57 -13.96 4.87
CA LEU A 591 6.18 -13.47 4.88
C LEU A 591 5.26 -14.22 5.86
N LYS A 592 5.60 -15.46 6.24
CA LYS A 592 4.80 -16.28 7.17
C LYS A 592 5.31 -16.19 8.60
N THR A 593 6.60 -16.45 8.80
CA THR A 593 7.22 -16.49 10.14
C THR A 593 7.51 -15.09 10.68
N ARG A 594 7.56 -14.08 9.79
CA ARG A 594 7.97 -12.70 10.10
C ARG A 594 9.40 -12.61 10.61
N GLU A 595 10.20 -13.63 10.33
CA GLU A 595 11.64 -13.61 10.58
C GLU A 595 12.29 -12.58 9.67
N MET A 596 13.14 -11.74 10.26
CA MET A 596 13.87 -10.70 9.56
C MET A 596 15.37 -10.87 9.77
N ARG A 597 16.15 -10.78 8.69
CA ARG A 597 17.61 -10.89 8.72
C ARG A 597 18.24 -9.74 7.96
N LEU A 598 19.14 -9.01 8.61
CA LEU A 598 19.93 -7.97 7.95
C LEU A 598 20.84 -8.59 6.89
N VAL A 599 20.85 -8.02 5.69
CA VAL A 599 21.75 -8.37 4.58
C VAL A 599 22.90 -7.38 4.52
N TYR A 600 22.59 -6.09 4.48
CA TYR A 600 23.56 -5.00 4.35
C TYR A 600 22.92 -3.69 4.82
N ASP A 601 23.68 -2.86 5.53
CA ASP A 601 23.25 -1.53 5.96
C ASP A 601 24.51 -0.65 6.08
N ASP A 602 24.59 0.36 5.22
CA ASP A 602 25.61 1.40 5.29
C ASP A 602 25.22 2.40 6.37
N PRO A 603 26.08 2.64 7.39
CA PRO A 603 25.74 3.54 8.49
C PRO A 603 25.49 4.99 8.05
N ASP A 604 26.04 5.41 6.91
CA ASP A 604 26.00 6.80 6.45
C ASP A 604 24.95 7.05 5.35
N LEU A 605 24.43 5.99 4.73
CA LEU A 605 23.55 6.06 3.56
C LEU A 605 22.37 5.10 3.66
N SER A 606 21.26 5.44 3.03
CA SER A 606 20.12 4.54 2.84
C SER A 606 20.38 3.59 1.67
N ASP A 607 20.16 2.31 1.89
CA ASP A 607 20.25 1.23 0.90
C ASP A 607 18.86 0.74 0.51
N VAL A 608 18.50 0.93 -0.77
CA VAL A 608 17.11 0.78 -1.22
C VAL A 608 16.91 0.11 -2.56
N ASP A 609 15.69 -0.39 -2.80
CA ASP A 609 15.23 -0.98 -4.06
C ASP A 609 16.14 -2.11 -4.55
N ALA A 610 16.44 -3.05 -3.66
CA ALA A 610 17.31 -4.17 -3.97
C ALA A 610 16.67 -5.16 -4.96
N ILE A 611 17.36 -5.39 -6.06
CA ILE A 611 16.98 -6.33 -7.12
C ILE A 611 18.02 -7.46 -7.20
N PRO A 612 17.61 -8.73 -7.00
CA PRO A 612 18.44 -9.90 -7.22
C PRO A 612 19.04 -9.97 -8.64
N VAL A 613 20.35 -10.19 -8.74
CA VAL A 613 21.00 -10.51 -10.01
C VAL A 613 20.96 -12.02 -10.22
N MET A 614 19.86 -12.48 -10.83
CA MET A 614 19.66 -13.89 -11.15
C MET A 614 18.67 -14.06 -12.31
N PRO A 615 18.74 -15.17 -13.07
CA PRO A 615 17.69 -15.53 -14.01
C PRO A 615 16.35 -15.67 -13.31
N ARG A 616 15.27 -15.24 -13.97
CA ARG A 616 13.90 -15.36 -13.49
C ARG A 616 12.95 -15.83 -14.59
N PRO A 617 11.82 -16.47 -14.24
CA PRO A 617 10.87 -16.94 -15.23
C PRO A 617 10.40 -15.81 -16.16
N ARG A 618 10.46 -16.05 -17.47
CA ARG A 618 9.92 -15.14 -18.47
C ARG A 618 8.40 -15.34 -18.57
N PRO A 619 7.58 -14.29 -18.38
CA PRO A 619 6.13 -14.38 -18.54
C PRO A 619 5.72 -14.76 -19.96
N ARG A 620 4.43 -15.05 -20.13
CA ARG A 620 3.84 -15.28 -21.45
C ARG A 620 4.01 -14.05 -22.34
N VAL A 621 4.43 -14.28 -23.59
CA VAL A 621 4.40 -13.25 -24.63
C VAL A 621 2.97 -13.09 -25.15
N ILE A 622 2.45 -11.87 -25.12
CA ILE A 622 1.20 -11.50 -25.79
C ILE A 622 1.57 -10.91 -27.16
N PRO A 623 1.18 -11.55 -28.28
CA PRO A 623 1.45 -11.00 -29.61
C PRO A 623 0.74 -9.66 -29.79
N VAL A 624 1.51 -8.61 -30.10
CA VAL A 624 0.98 -7.30 -30.50
C VAL A 624 1.04 -7.20 -32.02
N PRO A 625 -0.07 -6.83 -32.69
CA PRO A 625 -0.03 -6.57 -34.13
C PRO A 625 1.00 -5.50 -34.47
N PRO A 626 1.87 -5.71 -35.47
CA PRO A 626 2.92 -4.75 -35.82
C PRO A 626 2.37 -3.45 -36.43
N THR A 627 1.11 -3.42 -36.83
CA THR A 627 0.44 -2.24 -37.37
C THR A 627 -0.89 -2.04 -36.65
N PRO A 628 -1.10 -0.91 -35.98
CA PRO A 628 -2.40 -0.57 -35.40
C PRO A 628 -3.49 -0.53 -36.48
N PRO A 629 -4.76 -0.79 -36.12
CA PRO A 629 -5.87 -0.55 -37.02
C PRO A 629 -5.86 0.88 -37.59
N LYS A 630 -6.16 1.03 -38.89
CA LYS A 630 -6.26 2.34 -39.58
C LYS A 630 -7.59 3.02 -39.25
N THR A 631 -7.77 3.40 -37.99
CA THR A 631 -8.93 4.15 -37.50
C THR A 631 -8.49 5.08 -36.38
N ASP A 632 -9.26 6.13 -36.15
CA ASP A 632 -9.08 7.13 -35.10
C ASP A 632 -10.15 7.01 -34.01
N THR A 633 -10.98 5.97 -34.06
CA THR A 633 -12.07 5.72 -33.11
C THR A 633 -11.98 4.34 -32.49
N GLY A 634 -12.67 4.15 -31.36
CA GLY A 634 -12.98 2.87 -30.76
C GLY A 634 -14.41 2.84 -30.26
N PHE A 635 -14.81 1.73 -29.66
CA PHE A 635 -16.21 1.48 -29.29
C PHE A 635 -16.36 1.13 -27.82
N VAL A 636 -17.40 1.65 -27.18
CA VAL A 636 -17.77 1.29 -25.80
C VAL A 636 -19.22 0.79 -25.77
N LEU A 637 -19.42 -0.34 -25.10
CA LEU A 637 -20.72 -0.93 -24.82
C LEU A 637 -20.96 -1.01 -23.32
N CYS A 638 -22.11 -0.55 -22.85
CA CYS A 638 -22.63 -0.89 -21.52
C CYS A 638 -23.85 -1.80 -21.69
N GLN A 639 -23.84 -2.95 -21.01
CA GLN A 639 -24.96 -3.90 -21.05
C GLN A 639 -26.21 -3.32 -20.40
N SER A 640 -26.10 -2.66 -19.25
CA SER A 640 -27.19 -1.86 -18.69
C SER A 640 -26.68 -0.96 -17.58
N VAL A 641 -26.91 0.35 -17.68
CA VAL A 641 -26.59 1.29 -16.59
C VAL A 641 -27.40 1.04 -15.31
N PHE A 642 -28.47 0.25 -15.40
CA PHE A 642 -29.33 -0.12 -14.26
C PHE A 642 -28.80 -1.30 -13.45
N ASN A 643 -27.80 -2.02 -13.97
CA ASN A 643 -27.04 -3.01 -13.19
C ASN A 643 -26.01 -2.28 -12.32
N THR A 644 -26.47 -1.73 -11.19
CA THR A 644 -25.70 -0.80 -10.35
C THR A 644 -26.18 -0.78 -8.91
N ASP A 645 -25.24 -0.62 -7.97
CA ASP A 645 -25.50 -0.30 -6.57
C ASP A 645 -25.55 1.22 -6.29
N LEU A 646 -25.38 2.07 -7.31
CA LEU A 646 -25.39 3.52 -7.13
C LEU A 646 -26.80 4.04 -6.79
N PRO A 647 -26.94 4.96 -5.80
CA PRO A 647 -28.23 5.48 -5.36
C PRO A 647 -28.69 6.64 -6.26
N PHE A 648 -29.23 6.34 -7.45
CA PHE A 648 -29.87 7.33 -8.32
C PHE A 648 -31.26 6.88 -8.80
N ASP A 649 -32.10 7.85 -9.15
CA ASP A 649 -33.44 7.60 -9.69
C ASP A 649 -33.36 7.12 -11.15
N ARG A 650 -33.41 5.80 -11.31
CA ARG A 650 -33.31 5.12 -12.61
C ARG A 650 -34.39 5.57 -13.60
N SER A 651 -35.54 6.07 -13.13
CA SER A 651 -36.63 6.51 -14.00
C SER A 651 -36.36 7.84 -14.71
N LYS A 652 -35.37 8.61 -14.24
CA LYS A 652 -35.06 9.94 -14.76
C LYS A 652 -33.97 9.94 -15.82
N VAL A 653 -33.09 8.93 -15.82
CA VAL A 653 -31.95 8.90 -16.76
C VAL A 653 -32.39 8.41 -18.13
N VAL A 654 -32.02 9.16 -19.16
CA VAL A 654 -32.44 8.91 -20.55
C VAL A 654 -31.26 8.85 -21.52
N ALA A 655 -30.10 9.39 -21.15
CA ALA A 655 -28.91 9.40 -21.99
C ALA A 655 -27.62 9.22 -21.18
N VAL A 656 -26.59 8.74 -21.86
CA VAL A 656 -25.21 8.81 -21.40
C VAL A 656 -24.51 9.97 -22.10
N ARG A 657 -23.91 10.87 -21.33
CA ARG A 657 -23.04 11.96 -21.78
C ARG A 657 -21.59 11.52 -21.69
N VAL A 658 -20.84 11.72 -22.77
CA VAL A 658 -19.40 11.42 -22.86
C VAL A 658 -18.61 12.71 -22.64
N LEU A 659 -17.69 12.68 -21.68
CA LEU A 659 -16.92 13.82 -21.21
C LEU A 659 -15.42 13.56 -21.40
N GLU A 660 -14.79 14.25 -22.33
CA GLU A 660 -13.34 14.20 -22.53
C GLU A 660 -12.60 15.02 -21.48
N ALA A 661 -11.43 14.57 -21.02
CA ALA A 661 -10.52 15.41 -20.22
C ALA A 661 -9.82 16.44 -21.12
N VAL A 662 -9.98 17.72 -20.80
CA VAL A 662 -9.32 18.84 -21.47
C VAL A 662 -8.36 19.50 -20.50
N GLN A 663 -7.08 19.52 -20.85
CA GLN A 663 -6.10 20.21 -20.04
C GLN A 663 -6.35 21.71 -20.03
N VAL A 664 -6.29 22.31 -18.85
CA VAL A 664 -6.39 23.76 -18.67
C VAL A 664 -5.09 24.30 -18.08
N GLY A 665 -4.74 25.53 -18.42
CA GLY A 665 -3.58 26.21 -17.86
C GLY A 665 -3.74 26.49 -16.37
N MET A 666 -2.63 26.76 -15.69
CA MET A 666 -2.59 27.04 -14.25
C MET A 666 -3.58 28.15 -13.88
N SER A 667 -4.48 27.86 -12.93
CA SER A 667 -5.34 28.86 -12.31
C SER A 667 -4.64 29.43 -11.08
N MET A 668 -4.61 30.77 -10.94
CA MET A 668 -4.10 31.45 -9.74
C MET A 668 -4.86 31.08 -8.45
N ASN A 669 -6.06 30.49 -8.56
CA ASN A 669 -6.97 30.26 -7.42
C ASN A 669 -7.55 28.83 -7.35
N GLY A 670 -7.00 27.82 -8.04
CA GLY A 670 -7.59 26.48 -7.94
C GLY A 670 -6.77 25.32 -8.50
N ASN A 671 -6.85 24.19 -7.79
CA ASN A 671 -6.37 22.85 -8.15
C ASN A 671 -7.12 22.30 -9.37
N LEU A 672 -6.87 22.81 -10.57
CA LEU A 672 -7.49 22.32 -11.79
C LEU A 672 -6.42 21.98 -12.82
N GLY A 673 -5.95 20.72 -12.82
CA GLY A 673 -5.08 20.19 -13.88
C GLY A 673 -5.82 19.94 -15.20
N PHE A 674 -7.13 19.68 -15.16
CA PHE A 674 -7.99 19.48 -16.33
C PHE A 674 -9.46 19.86 -16.05
N GLN A 675 -10.17 20.31 -17.08
CA GLN A 675 -11.63 20.44 -17.17
C GLN A 675 -12.19 19.31 -18.04
N THR A 676 -13.51 19.25 -18.22
CA THR A 676 -14.11 18.30 -19.15
C THR A 676 -14.84 19.00 -20.30
N ARG A 677 -14.79 18.41 -21.49
CA ARG A 677 -15.56 18.84 -22.66
C ARG A 677 -16.58 17.76 -23.02
N ILE A 678 -17.79 18.15 -23.36
CA ILE A 678 -18.81 17.23 -23.85
C ILE A 678 -18.44 16.78 -25.28
N LEU A 679 -18.21 15.48 -25.49
CA LEU A 679 -18.01 14.90 -26.83
C LEU A 679 -19.33 14.54 -27.52
N GLY A 680 -20.37 14.27 -26.72
CA GLY A 680 -21.68 13.91 -27.23
C GLY A 680 -22.53 13.21 -26.18
N GLU A 681 -23.78 13.02 -26.54
CA GLU A 681 -24.76 12.27 -25.75
C GLU A 681 -25.36 11.16 -26.62
N ALA A 682 -25.51 9.98 -26.03
CA ALA A 682 -26.17 8.85 -26.65
C ALA A 682 -27.40 8.46 -25.82
N PRO A 683 -28.58 8.29 -26.44
CA PRO A 683 -29.76 7.85 -25.72
C PRO A 683 -29.55 6.43 -25.19
N LEU A 684 -30.04 6.19 -23.98
CA LEU A 684 -30.14 4.85 -23.41
C LEU A 684 -31.26 4.08 -24.13
N ALA A 685 -31.06 2.79 -24.36
CA ALA A 685 -32.17 1.91 -24.73
C ALA A 685 -33.11 1.68 -23.53
N SER A 686 -34.27 1.06 -23.78
CA SER A 686 -35.28 0.80 -22.74
C SER A 686 -34.75 -0.02 -21.57
N ASP A 687 -33.77 -0.89 -21.82
CA ASP A 687 -33.09 -1.71 -20.83
C ASP A 687 -31.89 -1.00 -20.15
N GLY A 688 -31.64 0.26 -20.48
CA GLY A 688 -30.52 1.06 -19.97
C GLY A 688 -29.19 0.77 -20.67
N SER A 689 -29.17 -0.02 -21.73
CA SER A 689 -27.95 -0.28 -22.51
C SER A 689 -27.57 0.91 -23.40
N PHE A 690 -26.28 1.07 -23.69
CA PHE A 690 -25.79 2.01 -24.70
C PHE A 690 -24.60 1.44 -25.47
N PHE A 691 -24.48 1.84 -26.73
CA PHE A 691 -23.36 1.48 -27.60
C PHE A 691 -22.88 2.72 -28.35
N ILE A 692 -21.62 3.10 -28.14
CA ILE A 692 -21.07 4.37 -28.62
C ILE A 692 -19.73 4.17 -29.33
N GLU A 693 -19.49 5.03 -30.32
CA GLU A 693 -18.21 5.24 -30.99
C GLU A 693 -17.59 6.53 -30.43
N VAL A 694 -16.35 6.43 -29.96
CA VAL A 694 -15.61 7.52 -29.29
C VAL A 694 -14.23 7.69 -29.93
N PRO A 695 -13.58 8.85 -29.81
CA PRO A 695 -12.21 9.03 -30.27
C PRO A 695 -11.28 8.06 -29.54
N ALA A 696 -10.40 7.40 -30.29
CA ALA A 696 -9.33 6.61 -29.72
C ALA A 696 -8.31 7.51 -29.02
N ASP A 697 -7.53 6.93 -28.10
CA ASP A 697 -6.37 7.59 -27.48
C ASP A 697 -6.72 8.90 -26.77
N THR A 698 -7.98 9.02 -26.36
CA THR A 698 -8.56 10.21 -25.75
C THR A 698 -9.16 9.81 -24.41
N PRO A 699 -8.72 10.41 -23.29
CA PRO A 699 -9.33 10.16 -22.00
C PRO A 699 -10.74 10.74 -21.94
N PHE A 700 -11.72 9.88 -21.61
CA PHE A 700 -13.10 10.28 -21.40
C PHE A 700 -13.72 9.57 -20.20
N ARG A 701 -14.86 10.08 -19.74
CA ARG A 701 -15.70 9.48 -18.71
C ARG A 701 -17.17 9.69 -19.02
N PHE A 702 -18.05 9.12 -18.20
CA PHE A 702 -19.49 9.12 -18.44
C PHE A 702 -20.27 9.89 -17.37
N ALA A 703 -21.37 10.52 -17.78
CA ALA A 703 -22.43 10.98 -16.89
C ALA A 703 -23.79 10.48 -17.39
N LEU A 704 -24.61 9.94 -16.50
CA LEU A 704 -26.01 9.62 -16.79
C LEU A 704 -26.84 10.88 -16.59
N VAL A 705 -27.61 11.27 -17.61
CA VAL A 705 -28.35 12.54 -17.62
C VAL A 705 -29.84 12.33 -17.88
N ASP A 706 -30.66 13.25 -17.37
CA ASP A 706 -32.09 13.33 -17.70
C ASP A 706 -32.37 14.13 -18.98
N MET A 707 -33.65 14.29 -19.32
CA MET A 707 -34.11 15.04 -20.50
C MET A 707 -33.72 16.52 -20.48
N GLN A 708 -33.39 17.09 -19.32
CA GLN A 708 -32.90 18.46 -19.17
C GLN A 708 -31.36 18.52 -19.21
N GLY A 709 -30.68 17.38 -19.36
CA GLY A 709 -29.23 17.29 -19.34
C GLY A 709 -28.63 17.35 -17.93
N THR A 710 -29.45 17.20 -16.88
CA THR A 710 -29.01 17.19 -15.49
C THR A 710 -28.35 15.85 -15.17
N PRO A 711 -27.13 15.82 -14.62
CA PRO A 711 -26.46 14.57 -14.31
C PRO A 711 -27.01 13.94 -13.01
N HIS A 712 -27.30 12.64 -13.04
CA HIS A 712 -27.82 11.84 -11.90
C HIS A 712 -26.76 10.88 -11.33
N ALA A 713 -25.85 10.41 -12.17
CA ALA A 713 -24.68 9.61 -11.79
C ALA A 713 -23.53 9.91 -12.75
N HIS A 714 -22.29 9.67 -12.35
CA HIS A 714 -21.12 9.84 -13.21
C HIS A 714 -19.98 8.91 -12.80
N GLU A 715 -19.17 8.55 -13.77
CA GLU A 715 -17.89 7.88 -13.56
C GLU A 715 -16.87 8.92 -13.08
N THR A 716 -16.10 8.56 -12.05
CA THR A 716 -15.07 9.45 -11.50
C THR A 716 -13.69 9.19 -12.06
N ASP A 717 -13.48 8.03 -12.69
CA ASP A 717 -12.24 7.66 -13.36
C ASP A 717 -12.27 7.97 -14.86
N PHE A 718 -11.09 8.15 -15.45
CA PHE A 718 -10.98 8.29 -16.90
C PHE A 718 -10.71 6.94 -17.56
N LEU A 719 -11.45 6.70 -18.63
CA LEU A 719 -11.34 5.57 -19.52
C LEU A 719 -10.76 6.06 -20.85
N TYR A 720 -10.23 5.14 -21.63
CA TYR A 720 -9.88 5.34 -23.03
C TYR A 720 -10.08 4.02 -23.77
N VAL A 721 -10.02 4.11 -25.10
CA VAL A 721 -9.98 2.98 -26.02
C VAL A 721 -8.88 3.22 -27.04
N ARG A 722 -8.21 2.16 -27.48
CA ARG A 722 -7.24 2.19 -28.59
C ARG A 722 -7.96 2.16 -29.94
N PRO A 723 -7.28 2.50 -31.05
CA PRO A 723 -7.83 2.41 -32.40
C PRO A 723 -8.49 1.06 -32.69
N GLY A 724 -9.80 1.06 -32.97
CA GLY A 724 -10.59 -0.12 -33.31
C GLY A 724 -10.93 -1.03 -32.13
N GLU A 725 -10.52 -0.68 -30.90
CA GLU A 725 -10.83 -1.46 -29.70
C GLU A 725 -12.33 -1.46 -29.43
N ARG A 726 -12.84 -2.58 -28.90
CA ARG A 726 -14.19 -2.69 -28.37
C ARG A 726 -14.13 -2.98 -26.88
N LYS A 727 -14.52 -2.00 -26.08
CA LYS A 727 -14.56 -2.09 -24.62
C LYS A 727 -15.99 -2.29 -24.15
N GLY A 728 -16.20 -3.12 -23.13
CA GLY A 728 -17.51 -3.46 -22.61
C GLY A 728 -17.57 -3.40 -21.10
N CYS A 729 -18.67 -2.91 -20.53
CA CYS A 729 -18.99 -3.04 -19.12
C CYS A 729 -20.38 -3.67 -18.91
N MET A 730 -20.54 -4.38 -17.78
CA MET A 730 -21.80 -5.04 -17.43
C MET A 730 -22.81 -4.06 -16.83
N GLY A 731 -22.34 -2.99 -16.19
CA GLY A 731 -23.16 -1.95 -15.63
C GLY A 731 -22.35 -0.78 -15.09
N CYS A 732 -23.02 0.16 -14.45
CA CYS A 732 -22.39 1.34 -13.86
C CYS A 732 -21.99 1.01 -12.43
N HIS A 733 -20.73 0.60 -12.18
CA HIS A 733 -20.30 0.05 -10.89
C HIS A 733 -21.15 -1.16 -10.45
N GLU A 734 -21.09 -2.24 -11.22
CA GLU A 734 -21.90 -3.43 -11.01
C GLU A 734 -21.76 -4.03 -9.60
N PRO A 735 -22.84 -4.59 -9.02
CA PRO A 735 -22.80 -5.17 -7.68
C PRO A 735 -21.77 -6.29 -7.54
N LYS A 736 -21.11 -6.37 -6.38
CA LYS A 736 -20.13 -7.42 -6.08
C LYS A 736 -20.79 -8.80 -6.18
N GLY A 737 -20.23 -9.67 -7.03
CA GLY A 737 -20.75 -11.02 -7.26
C GLY A 737 -21.84 -11.14 -8.35
N SER A 738 -22.18 -10.04 -9.04
CA SER A 738 -23.07 -10.10 -10.20
C SER A 738 -22.31 -10.59 -11.45
N SER A 739 -22.57 -11.84 -11.86
CA SER A 739 -22.07 -12.40 -13.12
C SER A 739 -23.26 -12.67 -14.04
N ASN A 740 -23.85 -11.64 -14.64
CA ASN A 740 -24.96 -11.86 -15.58
C ASN A 740 -24.41 -12.22 -16.97
N VAL A 741 -24.09 -13.50 -17.18
CA VAL A 741 -23.34 -13.99 -18.35
C VAL A 741 -24.17 -14.08 -19.64
N ASN A 742 -25.48 -13.82 -19.60
CA ASN A 742 -26.39 -14.08 -20.74
C ASN A 742 -27.24 -12.89 -21.19
N PHE A 743 -27.04 -11.67 -20.66
CA PHE A 743 -27.78 -10.50 -21.11
C PHE A 743 -27.05 -9.81 -22.29
N LYS A 744 -27.77 -9.55 -23.38
CA LYS A 744 -27.29 -8.72 -24.51
C LYS A 744 -28.16 -7.48 -24.60
N GLY A 745 -27.58 -6.33 -24.27
CA GLY A 745 -28.26 -5.05 -24.29
C GLY A 745 -28.85 -4.70 -25.65
N GLU A 746 -30.04 -4.11 -25.65
CA GLU A 746 -30.78 -3.70 -26.84
C GLU A 746 -30.01 -2.73 -27.74
N ALA A 747 -29.10 -1.94 -27.18
CA ALA A 747 -28.24 -1.01 -27.91
C ALA A 747 -27.41 -1.70 -29.01
N LEU A 748 -27.05 -2.98 -28.85
CA LEU A 748 -26.33 -3.74 -29.87
C LEU A 748 -27.16 -4.04 -31.13
N ARG A 749 -28.48 -3.85 -31.10
CA ARG A 749 -29.35 -4.01 -32.27
C ARG A 749 -29.27 -2.81 -33.23
N ARG A 750 -28.51 -1.77 -32.89
CA ARG A 750 -28.37 -0.54 -33.67
C ARG A 750 -26.88 -0.23 -33.90
N PRO A 751 -26.55 0.56 -34.94
CA PRO A 751 -25.20 1.12 -35.09
C PRO A 751 -24.82 1.96 -33.86
N PRO A 752 -23.51 2.09 -33.55
CA PRO A 752 -23.05 2.87 -32.40
C PRO A 752 -23.39 4.35 -32.57
N TYR A 753 -23.77 5.00 -31.48
CA TYR A 753 -23.92 6.46 -31.44
C TYR A 753 -22.54 7.13 -31.44
N ARG A 754 -22.35 8.11 -32.32
CA ARG A 754 -21.07 8.84 -32.43
C ARG A 754 -20.98 9.95 -31.40
N ALA A 755 -20.09 9.79 -30.44
CA ALA A 755 -19.68 10.83 -29.48
C ALA A 755 -18.29 11.33 -29.86
N LEU A 756 -18.22 12.12 -30.95
CA LEU A 756 -16.99 12.66 -31.53
C LEU A 756 -16.96 14.18 -31.36
N ARG A 757 -15.74 14.75 -31.28
CA ARG A 757 -15.52 16.20 -31.16
C ARG A 757 -16.23 16.97 -32.28
N LYS A 758 -17.01 17.99 -31.92
CA LYS A 758 -17.66 18.93 -32.84
C LYS A 758 -17.31 20.38 -32.49
N PRO A 759 -17.29 21.29 -33.49
CA PRO A 759 -17.18 22.72 -33.23
C PRO A 759 -18.33 23.20 -32.32
N GLY A 760 -17.99 23.98 -31.29
CA GLY A 760 -18.96 24.51 -30.32
C GLY A 760 -19.30 23.58 -29.13
N ASP A 761 -18.65 22.42 -29.03
CA ASP A 761 -18.80 21.53 -27.88
C ASP A 761 -18.53 22.26 -26.56
N LEU A 762 -19.43 22.06 -25.60
CA LEU A 762 -19.44 22.79 -24.35
C LEU A 762 -18.33 22.29 -23.42
N ILE A 763 -17.56 23.23 -22.87
CA ILE A 763 -16.67 22.96 -21.75
C ILE A 763 -17.51 22.92 -20.47
N TYR A 764 -17.57 21.75 -19.86
CA TYR A 764 -18.22 21.51 -18.58
C TYR A 764 -17.25 21.84 -17.43
N GLY A 765 -17.57 22.90 -16.69
CA GLY A 765 -16.94 23.25 -15.42
C GLY A 765 -17.93 23.04 -14.27
N GLY A 766 -17.55 22.23 -13.28
CA GLY A 766 -18.36 21.97 -12.08
C GLY A 766 -18.82 23.24 -11.34
N ILE A 767 -19.93 23.14 -10.61
CA ILE A 767 -20.78 24.25 -10.16
C ILE A 767 -20.07 25.32 -9.29
N LEU A 768 -20.15 26.59 -9.70
CA LEU A 768 -20.16 27.76 -8.82
C LEU A 768 -21.54 28.43 -8.93
N ASN A 769 -22.50 27.87 -8.20
CA ASN A 769 -23.89 28.28 -8.00
C ASN A 769 -24.51 29.30 -8.98
N ARG A 770 -25.43 28.80 -9.80
CA ARG A 770 -26.41 29.53 -10.64
C ARG A 770 -25.83 30.21 -11.89
N SER A 771 -26.45 29.88 -13.02
CA SER A 771 -26.27 30.43 -14.36
C SER A 771 -25.12 29.81 -15.15
N TYR A 772 -25.51 29.16 -16.25
CA TYR A 772 -24.63 28.70 -17.30
C TYR A 772 -23.76 29.84 -17.83
N ASN A 773 -22.49 29.88 -17.41
CA ASN A 773 -21.48 30.60 -18.17
C ASN A 773 -20.83 29.60 -19.13
N TYR A 774 -21.55 29.33 -20.21
CA TYR A 774 -21.00 28.69 -21.40
C TYR A 774 -19.88 29.60 -21.92
N ILE A 775 -18.63 29.18 -21.80
CA ILE A 775 -17.54 29.85 -22.54
C ILE A 775 -17.53 29.23 -23.93
N VAL A 776 -18.16 29.92 -24.88
CA VAL A 776 -17.91 29.69 -26.31
C VAL A 776 -16.48 30.19 -26.57
N ARG A 777 -15.56 29.29 -26.94
CA ARG A 777 -14.30 29.71 -27.55
C ARG A 777 -14.53 29.78 -29.06
N GLU A 778 -14.16 30.92 -29.64
CA GLU A 778 -14.24 31.26 -31.07
C GLU A 778 -13.65 30.20 -32.01
#